data_AF-A0A7W0S0E8-F1
#
_entry.id   AF-A0A7W0S0E8-F1
#
_cell.length_a   1.000
_cell.length_b   1.000
_cell.length_c   1.000
_cell.angle_alpha   90.00
_cell.angle_beta   90.00
_cell.angle_gamma   90.00
#
_symmetry.space_group_name_H-M   'P 1'
#
loop_
_entity.id
_entity.type
_entity.pdbx_description
1 polymer ?
#
loop_
_entity_poly.entity_id
_entity_poly.type
_entity_poly.pdbx_seq_one_letter_code
_entity_poly.pdbx_strand_id
1 'polypeptide(L)'
;MSRYAIITRTCRCWVLATVAGGLVAAAPAQAQERPRARAVDGVAGIVEAFKRYPLVAVDENHGDVGEHEFLRKLVTDPRVARAADVIVIEAGSAAQQRAVDRFVAGERVSRKALAATWRDSIGGGALGTWDAPIYEQFLRAIRRANRGRPAEQRLRVVLADPPVEWKKVRTAQQFNRWAVQRDSHYAAVVNREVMAKGRRALLIAGLFHFLRDAGVPQPTALMRIDEQHPGKAYHVALPPFDPAMEYGAAYEYMKSFPAGSLVALAGTDLGALRQPRPPQAPQAPTQEEHADAWLLPPDRGLISNAYPTAFEDTWWRELIRRNQLGGVKFEPAKIFAHQCVYSTLQGTGLRQATQMGPSSGEPRLRGSVATGAQPKSADAASAVAAQLRAGKVAAIGDARALGQQHAFLRKLIASGQLPGRPSIVVDFGNSRHQRLVDAYLSGVDVPLGTLARVWQDTSQLIAYDAPAYEDFFKAVRDANRRLPAQRRIRVLLGEPPLRWESTRSRGAVRKVVARRAAFMARLVKRQIAKERSVVVVADRDLVARVPGSITGRLPAGKSWVLQPHVGFGGNQSALEGKLGEPAAPSALTIRGSWLESLQSGRNLGGSRSGRDLGRTADALLYLGRPDALQTMTPLPTPFRDRYVRAIRHRHRLLFGASFDPARAFPTSSCVGAVESVHG
;
A
#
# COMPACT_ATOMS: atom_id res chain seq x y z
N MET A 1 74.11 66.38 15.96
CA MET A 1 73.69 65.94 14.61
C MET A 1 72.65 64.82 14.80
N SER A 2 71.48 65.05 15.41
CA SER A 2 70.27 65.80 15.02
C SER A 2 69.57 65.26 13.77
N ARG A 3 68.27 64.97 13.73
CA ARG A 3 67.16 64.74 14.71
C ARG A 3 65.92 64.48 13.80
N TYR A 4 65.08 63.49 14.11
CA TYR A 4 63.67 63.66 14.52
C TYR A 4 62.73 64.55 13.66
N ALA A 5 61.49 64.06 13.52
CA ALA A 5 60.23 64.77 13.82
C ALA A 5 59.33 65.36 12.69
N ILE A 6 58.07 64.86 12.72
CA ILE A 6 56.79 65.58 12.92
C ILE A 6 56.02 66.18 11.71
N ILE A 7 54.81 65.61 11.50
CA ILE A 7 53.44 66.20 11.38
C ILE A 7 53.37 67.60 10.70
N THR A 8 52.61 67.82 9.62
CA THR A 8 51.20 68.30 9.70
C THR A 8 50.52 68.43 8.33
N ARG A 9 49.20 68.25 8.38
CA ARG A 9 48.15 68.51 7.36
C ARG A 9 48.31 69.87 6.66
N THR A 10 47.90 69.99 5.39
CA THR A 10 46.60 70.61 4.99
C THR A 10 46.41 70.69 3.48
N CYS A 11 45.13 70.78 3.10
CA CYS A 11 44.50 70.70 1.78
C CYS A 11 44.85 71.79 0.75
N ARG A 12 44.69 71.43 -0.54
CA ARG A 12 43.93 72.11 -1.65
C ARG A 12 44.59 71.76 -3.00
N CYS A 13 43.96 70.98 -3.88
CA CYS A 13 42.95 71.31 -4.90
C CYS A 13 43.52 71.25 -6.34
N TRP A 14 43.08 70.22 -7.07
CA TRP A 14 42.65 70.12 -8.48
C TRP A 14 43.22 71.07 -9.54
N VAL A 15 43.72 70.49 -10.66
CA VAL A 15 43.12 70.56 -12.02
C VAL A 15 43.57 69.36 -12.86
N LEU A 16 42.62 68.83 -13.65
CA LEU A 16 42.63 67.66 -14.53
C LEU A 16 43.27 67.92 -15.91
N ALA A 17 43.86 66.88 -16.50
CA ALA A 17 43.99 66.72 -17.96
C ALA A 17 43.67 65.27 -18.34
N THR A 18 42.66 65.09 -19.20
CA THR A 18 42.11 63.83 -19.70
C THR A 18 42.79 63.38 -21.00
N VAL A 19 43.16 62.09 -21.09
CA VAL A 19 43.44 61.37 -22.34
C VAL A 19 42.50 60.16 -22.42
N ALA A 20 41.75 60.05 -23.51
CA ALA A 20 40.80 58.99 -23.79
C ALA A 20 41.50 57.78 -24.44
N GLY A 21 41.41 56.60 -23.81
CA GLY A 21 41.80 55.31 -24.37
C GLY A 21 40.56 54.53 -24.83
N GLY A 22 40.60 53.99 -26.05
CA GLY A 22 39.54 53.18 -26.63
C GLY A 22 39.37 51.83 -25.92
N LEU A 23 38.15 51.56 -25.48
CA LEU A 23 37.70 50.26 -24.97
C LEU A 23 37.24 49.38 -26.13
N VAL A 24 37.91 48.26 -26.35
CA VAL A 24 37.34 47.11 -27.09
C VAL A 24 36.29 46.48 -26.16
N ALA A 25 35.01 46.65 -26.49
CA ALA A 25 33.93 45.97 -25.81
C ALA A 25 34.00 44.47 -26.13
N ALA A 26 34.37 43.65 -25.14
CA ALA A 26 34.14 42.21 -25.21
C ALA A 26 32.63 41.96 -25.33
N ALA A 27 32.20 41.33 -26.41
CA ALA A 27 30.82 40.89 -26.55
C ALA A 27 30.45 39.98 -25.36
N PRO A 28 29.24 40.10 -24.79
CA PRO A 28 28.80 39.17 -23.76
C PRO A 28 28.78 37.77 -24.37
N ALA A 29 29.44 36.81 -23.71
CA ALA A 29 29.32 35.40 -24.07
C ALA A 29 27.83 35.05 -24.04
N GLN A 30 27.22 34.84 -25.22
CA GLN A 30 25.90 34.25 -25.33
C GLN A 30 25.95 32.92 -24.58
N ALA A 31 25.23 32.82 -23.46
CA ALA A 31 25.00 31.55 -22.80
C ALA A 31 24.37 30.61 -23.84
N GLN A 32 25.17 29.68 -24.34
CA GLN A 32 24.73 28.77 -25.39
C GLN A 32 23.58 27.94 -24.82
N GLU A 33 22.38 28.12 -25.38
CA GLU A 33 21.20 27.36 -24.96
C GLU A 33 21.52 25.87 -25.07
N ARG A 34 21.48 25.17 -23.93
CA ARG A 34 21.75 23.74 -23.90
C ARG A 34 20.69 23.00 -24.72
N PRO A 35 21.07 21.94 -25.46
CA PRO A 35 20.11 21.16 -26.23
C PRO A 35 19.05 20.55 -25.31
N ARG A 36 17.81 20.50 -25.81
CA ARG A 36 16.71 19.82 -25.10
C ARG A 36 17.03 18.35 -24.88
N ALA A 37 16.80 17.88 -23.67
CA ALA A 37 16.93 16.48 -23.32
C ALA A 37 16.02 15.60 -24.19
N ARG A 38 16.49 14.40 -24.51
CA ARG A 38 15.76 13.43 -25.33
C ARG A 38 15.47 12.18 -24.52
N ALA A 39 14.23 11.71 -24.63
CA ALA A 39 13.80 10.44 -24.05
C ALA A 39 14.10 9.28 -25.00
N VAL A 40 14.57 8.17 -24.44
CA VAL A 40 14.69 6.86 -25.11
C VAL A 40 13.90 5.81 -24.34
N ASP A 41 13.58 4.68 -24.96
CA ASP A 41 13.00 3.53 -24.22
C ASP A 41 13.92 3.13 -23.06
N GLY A 42 13.38 3.07 -21.84
CA GLY A 42 14.23 2.94 -20.66
C GLY A 42 14.95 1.60 -20.56
N VAL A 43 14.37 0.51 -21.09
CA VAL A 43 15.06 -0.79 -21.14
C VAL A 43 16.22 -0.73 -22.13
N ALA A 44 15.98 -0.16 -23.33
CA ALA A 44 17.04 0.03 -24.31
C ALA A 44 18.17 0.93 -23.78
N GLY A 45 17.83 2.02 -23.08
CA GLY A 45 18.79 2.93 -22.47
C GLY A 45 19.66 2.25 -21.41
N ILE A 46 19.07 1.45 -20.52
CA ILE A 46 19.83 0.70 -19.50
C ILE A 46 20.73 -0.36 -20.14
N VAL A 47 20.25 -1.08 -21.16
CA VAL A 47 21.06 -2.06 -21.91
C VAL A 47 22.23 -1.37 -22.62
N GLU A 48 22.03 -0.17 -23.16
CA GLU A 48 23.09 0.64 -23.76
C GLU A 48 24.13 1.08 -22.72
N ALA A 49 23.70 1.50 -21.52
CA ALA A 49 24.60 1.87 -20.44
C ALA A 49 25.54 0.71 -20.06
N PHE A 50 25.03 -0.54 -19.99
CA PHE A 50 25.85 -1.73 -19.69
C PHE A 50 26.96 -2.02 -20.70
N LYS A 51 26.93 -1.44 -21.90
CA LYS A 51 28.05 -1.57 -22.86
C LYS A 51 29.30 -0.81 -22.42
N ARG A 52 29.14 0.21 -21.57
CA ARG A 52 30.21 1.12 -21.12
C ARG A 52 30.52 0.96 -19.64
N TYR A 53 29.48 0.71 -18.84
CA TYR A 53 29.56 0.67 -17.38
C TYR A 53 29.27 -0.75 -16.88
N PRO A 54 30.15 -1.35 -16.06
CA PRO A 54 29.85 -2.64 -15.43
C PRO A 54 28.74 -2.53 -14.37
N LEU A 55 28.50 -1.33 -13.82
CA LEU A 55 27.47 -1.08 -12.83
C LEU A 55 26.45 -0.07 -13.38
N VAL A 56 25.17 -0.42 -13.29
CA VAL A 56 24.06 0.54 -13.49
C VAL A 56 23.27 0.60 -12.19
N ALA A 57 23.30 1.74 -11.53
CA ALA A 57 22.58 1.99 -10.27
C ALA A 57 21.26 2.68 -10.56
N VAL A 58 20.15 2.11 -10.09
CA VAL A 58 18.80 2.66 -10.25
C VAL A 58 18.24 2.95 -8.87
N ASP A 59 17.92 4.22 -8.63
CA ASP A 59 17.26 4.65 -7.40
C ASP A 59 15.83 4.13 -7.33
N GLU A 60 15.39 3.84 -6.11
CA GLU A 60 14.03 3.46 -5.79
C GLU A 60 13.34 4.53 -4.93
N ASN A 61 12.14 4.92 -5.33
CA ASN A 61 11.18 5.48 -4.38
C ASN A 61 10.37 4.33 -3.77
N HIS A 62 10.61 4.04 -2.48
CA HIS A 62 10.10 2.82 -1.87
C HIS A 62 8.58 2.68 -2.00
N GLY A 63 8.15 1.51 -2.47
CA GLY A 63 6.73 1.24 -2.69
C GLY A 63 6.20 1.74 -4.04
N ASP A 64 6.93 2.52 -4.84
CA ASP A 64 6.41 3.08 -6.09
C ASP A 64 6.05 1.95 -7.08
N VAL A 65 4.76 1.89 -7.41
CA VAL A 65 4.17 0.85 -8.24
C VAL A 65 4.64 0.97 -9.69
N GLY A 66 4.70 2.19 -10.22
CA GLY A 66 5.10 2.44 -11.60
C GLY A 66 6.56 2.09 -11.82
N GLU A 67 7.41 2.44 -10.86
CA GLU A 67 8.83 2.09 -10.86
C GLU A 67 9.02 0.57 -10.77
N HIS A 68 8.36 -0.13 -9.83
CA HIS A 68 8.45 -1.59 -9.75
C HIS A 68 7.83 -2.31 -10.95
N GLU A 69 6.90 -1.68 -11.65
CA GLU A 69 6.46 -2.18 -12.96
C GLU A 69 7.57 -2.10 -14.00
N PHE A 70 8.26 -0.96 -14.08
CA PHE A 70 9.42 -0.82 -14.93
C PHE A 70 10.53 -1.81 -14.56
N LEU A 71 10.91 -1.93 -13.29
CA LEU A 71 11.94 -2.87 -12.82
C LEU A 71 11.59 -4.33 -13.18
N ARG A 72 10.32 -4.73 -13.05
CA ARG A 72 9.88 -6.07 -13.49
C ARG A 72 9.95 -6.24 -15.01
N LYS A 73 9.59 -5.22 -15.79
CA LYS A 73 9.77 -5.23 -17.27
C LYS A 73 11.25 -5.37 -17.61
N LEU A 74 12.12 -4.62 -16.95
CA LEU A 74 13.56 -4.62 -17.14
C LEU A 74 14.15 -6.02 -16.91
N VAL A 75 13.95 -6.61 -15.74
CA VAL A 75 14.56 -7.92 -15.39
C VAL A 75 13.96 -9.12 -16.16
N THR A 76 12.83 -8.93 -16.84
CA THR A 76 12.24 -9.95 -17.71
C THR A 76 12.60 -9.79 -19.18
N ASP A 77 13.18 -8.66 -19.57
CA ASP A 77 13.67 -8.44 -20.93
C ASP A 77 14.92 -9.30 -21.18
N PRO A 78 14.93 -10.14 -22.24
CA PRO A 78 16.07 -11.00 -22.55
C PRO A 78 17.38 -10.24 -22.77
N ARG A 79 17.34 -8.98 -23.22
CA ARG A 79 18.53 -8.14 -23.45
C ARG A 79 19.23 -7.80 -22.14
N VAL A 80 18.48 -7.57 -21.06
CA VAL A 80 19.05 -7.25 -19.73
C VAL A 80 19.80 -8.42 -19.16
N ALA A 81 19.23 -9.62 -19.25
CA ALA A 81 19.89 -10.84 -18.78
C ALA A 81 21.07 -11.30 -19.67
N ARG A 82 21.34 -10.62 -20.78
CA ARG A 82 22.61 -10.73 -21.52
C ARG A 82 23.61 -9.62 -21.15
N ALA A 83 23.12 -8.52 -20.59
CA ALA A 83 23.91 -7.34 -20.25
C ALA A 83 24.38 -7.34 -18.79
N ALA A 84 23.65 -8.00 -17.89
CA ALA A 84 23.95 -8.07 -16.46
C ALA A 84 23.94 -9.52 -15.95
N ASP A 85 24.85 -9.82 -15.02
CA ASP A 85 24.97 -11.13 -14.36
C ASP A 85 24.24 -11.16 -13.02
N VAL A 86 24.25 -10.01 -12.33
CA VAL A 86 23.80 -9.86 -10.95
C VAL A 86 22.82 -8.70 -10.80
N ILE A 87 21.82 -8.87 -9.94
CA ILE A 87 20.97 -7.80 -9.44
C ILE A 87 21.22 -7.68 -7.94
N VAL A 88 21.73 -6.53 -7.50
CA VAL A 88 21.99 -6.23 -6.09
C VAL A 88 20.81 -5.40 -5.57
N ILE A 89 20.19 -5.85 -4.47
CA ILE A 89 19.00 -5.18 -3.92
C ILE A 89 19.19 -4.82 -2.45
N GLU A 90 18.75 -3.61 -2.09
CA GLU A 90 18.60 -3.16 -0.70
C GLU A 90 17.50 -3.93 0.05
N ALA A 91 16.44 -4.33 -0.65
CA ALA A 91 15.24 -4.95 -0.08
C ALA A 91 15.42 -6.42 0.37
N GLY A 92 16.57 -6.76 0.97
CA GLY A 92 16.74 -8.04 1.63
C GLY A 92 18.04 -8.19 2.42
N SER A 93 17.97 -8.98 3.48
CA SER A 93 19.09 -9.26 4.37
C SER A 93 20.04 -10.30 3.79
N ALA A 94 21.34 -10.01 3.81
CA ALA A 94 22.39 -10.95 3.41
C ALA A 94 22.34 -12.29 4.18
N ALA A 95 21.74 -12.33 5.38
CA ALA A 95 21.52 -13.58 6.12
C ALA A 95 20.67 -14.60 5.34
N GLN A 96 19.83 -14.12 4.42
CA GLN A 96 18.88 -14.93 3.65
C GLN A 96 19.35 -15.19 2.21
N GLN A 97 20.63 -14.94 1.90
CA GLN A 97 21.19 -15.09 0.56
C GLN A 97 20.95 -16.49 -0.03
N ARG A 98 21.16 -17.54 0.76
CA ARG A 98 20.92 -18.94 0.33
C ARG A 98 19.46 -19.18 -0.05
N ALA A 99 18.50 -18.60 0.67
CA ALA A 99 17.08 -18.78 0.39
C ALA A 99 16.69 -18.14 -0.94
N VAL A 100 17.23 -16.96 -1.23
CA VAL A 100 16.98 -16.24 -2.49
C VAL A 100 17.67 -16.93 -3.66
N ASP A 101 18.94 -17.35 -3.52
CA ASP A 101 19.66 -18.08 -4.57
C ASP A 101 18.86 -19.33 -5.02
N ARG A 102 18.42 -20.15 -4.06
CA ARG A 102 17.56 -21.32 -4.32
C ARG A 102 16.24 -20.92 -4.99
N PHE A 103 15.60 -19.87 -4.50
CA PHE A 103 14.32 -19.41 -5.04
C PHE A 103 14.45 -18.92 -6.49
N VAL A 104 15.48 -18.15 -6.84
CA VAL A 104 15.63 -17.67 -8.23
C VAL A 104 16.17 -18.74 -9.17
N ALA A 105 16.83 -19.77 -8.64
CA ALA A 105 17.28 -20.95 -9.39
C ALA A 105 16.14 -21.92 -9.78
N GLY A 106 14.95 -21.75 -9.20
CA GLY A 106 13.78 -22.58 -9.53
C GLY A 106 13.38 -23.59 -8.45
N GLU A 107 14.07 -23.64 -7.32
CA GLU A 107 13.72 -24.58 -6.23
C GLU A 107 12.45 -24.18 -5.48
N ARG A 108 11.83 -25.14 -4.80
CA ARG A 108 10.68 -24.84 -3.92
C ARG A 108 11.18 -24.25 -2.61
N VAL A 109 10.84 -22.98 -2.38
CA VAL A 109 11.05 -22.27 -1.10
C VAL A 109 9.68 -21.87 -0.56
N SER A 110 9.42 -22.13 0.72
CA SER A 110 8.15 -21.76 1.34
C SER A 110 8.00 -20.24 1.36
N ARG A 111 6.77 -19.73 1.29
CA ARG A 111 6.55 -18.28 1.38
C ARG A 111 7.13 -17.69 2.67
N LYS A 112 7.03 -18.40 3.80
CA LYS A 112 7.60 -17.97 5.07
C LYS A 112 9.13 -17.83 5.00
N ALA A 113 9.82 -18.81 4.41
CA ALA A 113 11.27 -18.75 4.23
C ALA A 113 11.68 -17.65 3.24
N LEU A 114 10.91 -17.45 2.17
CA LEU A 114 11.16 -16.36 1.23
C LEU A 114 10.88 -14.98 1.86
N ALA A 115 9.86 -14.85 2.71
CA ALA A 115 9.54 -13.61 3.39
C ALA A 115 10.59 -13.19 4.41
N ALA A 116 11.34 -14.14 4.97
CA ALA A 116 12.48 -13.83 5.83
C ALA A 116 13.49 -12.93 5.11
N THR A 117 13.65 -13.06 3.77
CA THR A 117 14.53 -12.22 2.96
C THR A 117 14.36 -10.74 3.25
N TRP A 118 13.12 -10.25 3.15
CA TRP A 118 12.84 -8.84 3.35
C TRP A 118 12.49 -8.51 4.80
N ARG A 119 11.92 -9.46 5.57
CA ARG A 119 11.57 -9.24 6.97
C ARG A 119 12.78 -9.21 7.91
N ASP A 120 13.87 -9.86 7.56
CA ASP A 120 15.10 -9.83 8.36
C ASP A 120 16.05 -8.70 7.97
N SER A 121 15.74 -7.92 6.93
CA SER A 121 16.49 -6.69 6.66
C SER A 121 16.09 -5.59 7.64
N ILE A 122 16.89 -4.55 7.76
CA ILE A 122 16.61 -3.36 8.59
C ILE A 122 15.34 -2.67 8.09
N GLY A 123 15.24 -2.41 6.77
CA GLY A 123 14.06 -1.74 6.20
C GLY A 123 12.75 -2.53 6.31
N GLY A 124 12.77 -3.87 6.31
CA GLY A 124 11.54 -4.67 6.46
C GLY A 124 11.32 -5.13 7.89
N GLY A 125 12.41 -5.32 8.63
CA GLY A 125 12.43 -5.74 10.02
C GLY A 125 12.02 -4.65 10.98
N ALA A 126 12.57 -3.44 10.83
CA ALA A 126 12.27 -2.32 11.71
C ALA A 126 11.21 -1.36 11.17
N LEU A 127 10.96 -1.30 9.85
CA LEU A 127 10.05 -0.31 9.26
C LEU A 127 8.87 -0.93 8.49
N GLY A 128 8.91 -2.23 8.18
CA GLY A 128 7.87 -2.90 7.40
C GLY A 128 7.78 -2.44 5.94
N THR A 129 8.75 -1.66 5.44
CA THR A 129 8.77 -1.07 4.10
C THR A 129 8.61 -2.14 3.01
N TRP A 130 9.32 -3.25 3.17
CA TRP A 130 9.40 -4.30 2.16
C TRP A 130 8.27 -5.35 2.21
N ASP A 131 7.34 -5.27 3.17
CA ASP A 131 6.19 -6.20 3.24
C ASP A 131 5.12 -5.88 2.16
N ALA A 132 5.34 -4.83 1.37
CA ALA A 132 4.59 -4.57 0.16
C ALA A 132 4.77 -5.72 -0.87
N PRO A 133 3.71 -6.08 -1.62
CA PRO A 133 3.76 -7.21 -2.56
C PRO A 133 4.79 -7.06 -3.68
N ILE A 134 5.14 -5.83 -4.03
CA ILE A 134 5.97 -5.52 -5.18
C ILE A 134 7.36 -6.16 -5.07
N TYR A 135 7.93 -6.25 -3.86
CA TYR A 135 9.22 -6.88 -3.62
C TYR A 135 9.20 -8.41 -3.85
N GLU A 136 8.16 -9.10 -3.36
CA GLU A 136 7.97 -10.53 -3.65
C GLU A 136 7.69 -10.76 -5.15
N GLN A 137 6.92 -9.86 -5.78
CA GLN A 137 6.65 -9.91 -7.22
C GLN A 137 7.92 -9.72 -8.05
N PHE A 138 8.84 -8.86 -7.62
CA PHE A 138 10.12 -8.63 -8.27
C PHE A 138 10.98 -9.90 -8.27
N LEU A 139 11.17 -10.55 -7.10
CA LEU A 139 11.88 -11.83 -7.02
C LEU A 139 11.22 -12.92 -7.89
N ARG A 140 9.88 -12.95 -7.93
CA ARG A 140 9.12 -13.87 -8.80
C ARG A 140 9.32 -13.59 -10.28
N ALA A 141 9.45 -12.33 -10.68
CA ALA A 141 9.73 -11.95 -12.06
C ALA A 141 11.11 -12.46 -12.49
N ILE A 142 12.13 -12.29 -11.66
CA ILE A 142 13.49 -12.80 -11.91
C ILE A 142 13.48 -14.33 -12.01
N ARG A 143 12.82 -15.02 -11.06
CA ARG A 143 12.65 -16.48 -11.13
C ARG A 143 12.02 -16.94 -12.44
N ARG A 144 11.03 -16.20 -12.96
CA ARG A 144 10.41 -16.51 -14.26
C ARG A 144 11.38 -16.25 -15.41
N ALA A 145 12.13 -15.15 -15.38
CA ALA A 145 13.13 -14.82 -16.39
C ALA A 145 14.22 -15.88 -16.48
N ASN A 146 14.62 -16.45 -15.33
CA ASN A 146 15.62 -17.53 -15.24
C ASN A 146 15.09 -18.89 -15.72
N ARG A 147 13.77 -19.07 -15.82
CA ARG A 147 13.19 -20.37 -16.17
C ARG A 147 13.57 -20.75 -17.60
N GLY A 148 14.16 -21.93 -17.75
CA GLY A 148 14.58 -22.45 -19.06
C GLY A 148 15.91 -21.91 -19.58
N ARG A 149 16.62 -21.09 -18.79
CA ARG A 149 17.97 -20.62 -19.14
C ARG A 149 19.06 -21.57 -18.62
N PRO A 150 20.18 -21.74 -19.34
CA PRO A 150 21.41 -22.33 -18.82
C PRO A 150 21.86 -21.60 -17.54
N ALA A 151 22.55 -22.30 -16.64
CA ALA A 151 22.91 -21.75 -15.33
C ALA A 151 23.75 -20.46 -15.45
N GLU A 152 24.58 -20.39 -16.47
CA GLU A 152 25.51 -19.31 -16.79
C GLU A 152 24.80 -18.04 -17.30
N GLN A 153 23.54 -18.17 -17.76
CA GLN A 153 22.74 -17.08 -18.30
C GLN A 153 21.60 -16.64 -17.36
N ARG A 154 21.61 -17.14 -16.12
CA ARG A 154 20.61 -16.79 -15.10
C ARG A 154 21.07 -15.56 -14.34
N LEU A 155 20.14 -14.64 -14.13
CA LEU A 155 20.31 -13.51 -13.23
C LEU A 155 20.39 -14.01 -11.79
N ARG A 156 21.49 -13.71 -11.11
CA ARG A 156 21.60 -13.92 -9.66
C ARG A 156 21.09 -12.69 -8.91
N VAL A 157 20.41 -12.89 -7.79
CA VAL A 157 20.01 -11.80 -6.90
C VAL A 157 20.92 -11.81 -5.68
N VAL A 158 21.54 -10.68 -5.37
CA VAL A 158 22.42 -10.50 -4.21
C VAL A 158 21.78 -9.50 -3.25
N LEU A 159 21.72 -9.88 -1.97
CA LEU A 159 21.08 -9.13 -0.90
C LEU A 159 22.09 -8.25 -0.19
N ALA A 160 21.85 -6.95 -0.17
CA ALA A 160 22.85 -5.97 0.24
C ALA A 160 22.63 -5.40 1.64
N ASP A 161 21.49 -5.66 2.28
CA ASP A 161 21.26 -5.21 3.65
C ASP A 161 22.00 -6.10 4.67
N PRO A 162 22.54 -5.54 5.77
CA PRO A 162 23.33 -6.30 6.73
C PRO A 162 22.61 -7.56 7.28
N PRO A 163 23.36 -8.62 7.64
CA PRO A 163 22.81 -9.86 8.19
C PRO A 163 22.44 -9.71 9.68
N VAL A 164 21.41 -8.93 9.99
CA VAL A 164 21.01 -8.61 11.36
C VAL A 164 20.50 -9.84 12.11
N GLU A 165 21.13 -10.16 13.24
CA GLU A 165 20.66 -11.19 14.17
C GLU A 165 19.60 -10.62 15.14
N TRP A 166 18.35 -10.45 14.68
CA TRP A 166 17.28 -9.78 15.42
C TRP A 166 17.00 -10.31 16.84
N LYS A 167 17.32 -11.57 17.12
CA LYS A 167 17.19 -12.19 18.45
C LYS A 167 18.16 -11.58 19.48
N LYS A 168 19.30 -11.05 19.03
CA LYS A 168 20.34 -10.42 19.86
C LYS A 168 20.13 -8.91 20.00
N VAL A 169 19.30 -8.29 19.15
CA VAL A 169 19.04 -6.85 19.19
C VAL A 169 17.89 -6.54 20.16
N ARG A 170 18.22 -5.89 21.28
CA ARG A 170 17.31 -5.57 22.39
C ARG A 170 17.23 -4.08 22.73
N THR A 171 18.19 -3.27 22.26
CA THR A 171 18.24 -1.84 22.54
C THR A 171 18.38 -1.01 21.27
N ALA A 172 17.99 0.27 21.34
CA ALA A 172 18.16 1.21 20.23
C ALA A 172 19.62 1.38 19.82
N GLN A 173 20.54 1.39 20.80
CA GLN A 173 21.98 1.45 20.52
C GLN A 173 22.47 0.26 19.69
N GLN A 174 22.01 -0.96 20.01
CA GLN A 174 22.35 -2.16 19.24
C GLN A 174 21.77 -2.12 17.84
N PHE A 175 20.54 -1.61 17.69
CA PHE A 175 19.92 -1.40 16.38
C PHE A 175 20.70 -0.38 15.53
N ASN A 176 21.05 0.77 16.12
CA ASN A 176 21.78 1.84 15.43
C ASN A 176 23.14 1.38 14.90
N ARG A 177 23.84 0.47 15.60
CA ARG A 177 25.08 -0.13 15.09
C ARG A 177 24.89 -0.82 13.74
N TRP A 178 23.75 -1.47 13.52
CA TRP A 178 23.42 -2.09 12.23
C TRP A 178 22.95 -1.06 11.20
N ALA A 179 22.10 -0.11 11.61
CA ALA A 179 21.54 0.92 10.73
C ALA A 179 22.60 1.79 10.05
N VAL A 180 23.67 2.17 10.77
CA VAL A 180 24.75 3.00 10.20
C VAL A 180 25.69 2.24 9.26
N GLN A 181 25.61 0.89 9.21
CA GLN A 181 26.46 0.06 8.36
C GLN A 181 25.83 -0.29 7.01
N ARG A 182 24.60 0.17 6.73
CA ARG A 182 23.87 -0.22 5.51
C ARG A 182 24.64 0.11 4.24
N ASP A 183 25.09 1.35 4.10
CA ASP A 183 25.83 1.81 2.91
C ASP A 183 27.20 1.15 2.77
N SER A 184 27.95 1.02 3.86
CA SER A 184 29.27 0.36 3.84
C SER A 184 29.14 -1.13 3.52
N HIS A 185 28.11 -1.80 4.04
CA HIS A 185 27.83 -3.19 3.73
C HIS A 185 27.36 -3.37 2.28
N TYR A 186 26.50 -2.49 1.76
CA TYR A 186 26.06 -2.52 0.37
C TYR A 186 27.25 -2.42 -0.58
N ALA A 187 28.12 -1.42 -0.39
CA ALA A 187 29.33 -1.25 -1.19
C ALA A 187 30.26 -2.47 -1.09
N ALA A 188 30.48 -3.00 0.12
CA ALA A 188 31.30 -4.19 0.32
C ALA A 188 30.74 -5.44 -0.41
N VAL A 189 29.41 -5.60 -0.45
CA VAL A 189 28.74 -6.66 -1.22
C VAL A 189 28.96 -6.48 -2.71
N VAL A 190 28.82 -5.26 -3.24
CA VAL A 190 29.11 -4.96 -4.66
C VAL A 190 30.56 -5.30 -4.99
N ASN A 191 31.51 -4.89 -4.15
CA ASN A 191 32.92 -5.14 -4.40
C ASN A 191 33.24 -6.64 -4.39
N ARG A 192 32.71 -7.38 -3.42
CA ARG A 192 32.96 -8.83 -3.29
C ARG A 192 32.24 -9.67 -4.34
N GLU A 193 30.97 -9.40 -4.61
CA GLU A 193 30.12 -10.27 -5.43
C GLU A 193 30.09 -9.87 -6.90
N VAL A 194 30.47 -8.63 -7.23
CA VAL A 194 30.43 -8.08 -8.57
C VAL A 194 31.84 -7.75 -9.06
N MET A 195 32.49 -6.75 -8.46
CA MET A 195 33.74 -6.18 -8.99
C MET A 195 34.91 -7.17 -8.93
N ALA A 196 35.14 -7.81 -7.77
CA ALA A 196 36.18 -8.82 -7.60
C ALA A 196 35.99 -10.08 -8.47
N LYS A 197 34.78 -10.29 -8.99
CA LYS A 197 34.43 -11.43 -9.86
C LYS A 197 34.30 -11.02 -11.33
N GLY A 198 34.61 -9.77 -11.68
CA GLY A 198 34.51 -9.26 -13.06
C GLY A 198 33.10 -9.29 -13.65
N ARG A 199 32.06 -9.22 -12.80
CA ARG A 199 30.65 -9.30 -13.22
C ARG A 199 30.08 -7.92 -13.52
N ARG A 200 28.99 -7.89 -14.27
CA ARG A 200 28.15 -6.70 -14.46
C ARG A 200 26.91 -6.77 -13.57
N ALA A 201 26.52 -5.66 -12.96
CA ALA A 201 25.39 -5.63 -12.04
C ALA A 201 24.44 -4.46 -12.23
N LEU A 202 23.15 -4.77 -12.08
CA LEU A 202 22.10 -3.80 -11.81
C LEU A 202 22.00 -3.61 -10.29
N LEU A 203 22.21 -2.39 -9.81
CA LEU A 203 22.11 -2.03 -8.39
C LEU A 203 20.77 -1.33 -8.16
N ILE A 204 20.04 -1.72 -7.12
CA ILE A 204 18.75 -1.13 -6.75
C ILE A 204 18.77 -0.83 -5.26
N ALA A 205 18.53 0.43 -4.90
CA ALA A 205 18.43 0.92 -3.53
C ALA A 205 17.63 2.22 -3.50
N GLY A 206 17.14 2.61 -2.33
CA GLY A 206 16.46 3.87 -2.12
C GLY A 206 17.34 5.06 -2.46
N LEU A 207 16.71 6.14 -2.96
CA LEU A 207 17.36 7.40 -3.37
C LEU A 207 18.56 7.82 -2.50
N PHE A 208 18.40 7.80 -1.17
CA PHE A 208 19.43 8.26 -0.24
C PHE A 208 20.70 7.40 -0.22
N HIS A 209 20.64 6.14 -0.66
CA HIS A 209 21.79 5.25 -0.75
C HIS A 209 22.67 5.52 -1.96
N PHE A 210 22.18 6.25 -2.96
CA PHE A 210 22.86 6.51 -4.22
C PHE A 210 23.12 8.00 -4.48
N LEU A 211 22.82 8.89 -3.52
CA LEU A 211 23.23 10.30 -3.64
C LEU A 211 24.75 10.43 -3.78
N ARG A 212 25.22 11.28 -4.69
CA ARG A 212 26.64 11.64 -4.91
C ARG A 212 27.08 12.94 -4.21
N ASP A 213 26.27 13.46 -3.30
CA ASP A 213 26.41 14.79 -2.72
C ASP A 213 27.17 14.78 -1.38
N ALA A 214 28.16 15.66 -1.22
CA ALA A 214 28.96 15.80 0.00
C ALA A 214 28.16 16.30 1.22
N GLY A 215 26.91 16.74 1.05
CA GLY A 215 26.04 17.19 2.13
C GLY A 215 25.44 16.11 3.03
N VAL A 216 25.66 14.81 2.75
CA VAL A 216 25.16 13.72 3.61
C VAL A 216 26.10 13.46 4.80
N PRO A 217 25.58 13.11 6.00
CA PRO A 217 26.41 12.91 7.20
C PRO A 217 27.43 11.76 7.12
N GLN A 218 27.20 10.80 6.20
CA GLN A 218 28.04 9.63 5.98
C GLN A 218 28.07 9.31 4.48
N PRO A 219 29.20 8.85 3.90
CA PRO A 219 29.25 8.46 2.51
C PRO A 219 28.22 7.37 2.18
N THR A 220 27.43 7.61 1.13
CA THR A 220 26.42 6.69 0.62
C THR A 220 27.05 5.46 -0.02
N ALA A 221 26.25 4.42 -0.30
CA ALA A 221 26.72 3.23 -1.00
C ALA A 221 27.35 3.57 -2.35
N LEU A 222 26.73 4.45 -3.13
CA LEU A 222 27.27 4.85 -4.44
C LEU A 222 28.55 5.67 -4.31
N MET A 223 28.63 6.62 -3.36
CA MET A 223 29.87 7.38 -3.12
C MET A 223 31.04 6.45 -2.79
N ARG A 224 30.82 5.43 -1.96
CA ARG A 224 31.85 4.43 -1.61
C ARG A 224 32.26 3.56 -2.79
N ILE A 225 31.31 3.23 -3.67
CA ILE A 225 31.59 2.49 -4.90
C ILE A 225 32.39 3.37 -5.87
N ASP A 226 31.99 4.62 -6.07
CA ASP A 226 32.68 5.56 -6.96
C ASP A 226 34.10 5.88 -6.45
N GLU A 227 34.31 5.97 -5.15
CA GLU A 227 35.64 6.14 -4.54
C GLU A 227 36.57 4.95 -4.85
N GLN A 228 36.07 3.71 -4.75
CA GLN A 228 36.88 2.51 -4.97
C GLN A 228 36.98 2.10 -6.45
N HIS A 229 36.00 2.51 -7.26
CA HIS A 229 35.87 2.16 -8.66
C HIS A 229 35.45 3.37 -9.50
N PRO A 230 36.28 4.43 -9.61
CA PRO A 230 35.92 5.66 -10.31
C PRO A 230 35.48 5.41 -11.77
N GLY A 231 34.37 6.03 -12.16
CA GLY A 231 33.84 5.95 -13.53
C GLY A 231 33.26 4.58 -13.92
N LYS A 232 33.03 3.67 -12.97
CA LYS A 232 32.46 2.34 -13.24
C LYS A 232 30.95 2.26 -13.09
N ALA A 233 30.30 3.25 -12.48
CA ALA A 233 28.86 3.25 -12.24
C ALA A 233 28.11 4.32 -13.04
N TYR A 234 27.04 3.89 -13.70
CA TYR A 234 26.05 4.76 -14.35
C TYR A 234 24.83 4.91 -13.44
N HIS A 235 24.58 6.12 -12.95
CA HIS A 235 23.51 6.43 -12.00
C HIS A 235 22.24 6.87 -12.72
N VAL A 236 21.16 6.14 -12.50
CA VAL A 236 19.81 6.41 -12.98
C VAL A 236 18.94 6.80 -11.78
N ALA A 237 18.72 8.09 -11.62
CA ALA A 237 17.87 8.63 -10.57
C ALA A 237 16.40 8.70 -11.02
N LEU A 238 15.50 8.84 -10.06
CA LEU A 238 14.16 9.35 -10.34
C LEU A 238 14.21 10.88 -10.39
N PRO A 239 13.42 11.53 -11.27
CA PRO A 239 13.19 12.95 -11.12
C PRO A 239 12.54 13.22 -9.75
N PRO A 240 12.74 14.40 -9.17
CA PRO A 240 12.22 14.72 -7.85
C PRO A 240 10.69 14.70 -7.79
N PHE A 241 10.20 14.73 -6.56
CA PHE A 241 8.85 14.32 -6.19
C PHE A 241 7.75 15.29 -6.65
N ASP A 242 8.08 16.58 -6.84
CA ASP A 242 7.20 17.59 -7.44
C ASP A 242 7.92 18.45 -8.49
N PRO A 243 8.17 17.88 -9.68
CA PRO A 243 8.88 18.60 -10.72
C PRO A 243 8.07 19.79 -11.26
N ALA A 244 6.75 19.84 -11.01
CA ALA A 244 5.92 20.97 -11.41
C ALA A 244 6.27 22.23 -10.60
N MET A 245 6.37 22.10 -9.27
CA MET A 245 6.79 23.19 -8.41
C MET A 245 8.28 23.51 -8.56
N GLU A 246 9.11 22.49 -8.78
CA GLU A 246 10.56 22.65 -8.76
C GLU A 246 11.15 23.08 -10.10
N TYR A 247 10.55 22.69 -11.23
CA TYR A 247 11.13 22.88 -12.56
C TYR A 247 10.22 23.56 -13.59
N GLY A 248 8.96 23.85 -13.24
CA GLY A 248 8.06 24.68 -14.06
C GLY A 248 7.99 24.27 -15.53
N ALA A 249 8.49 25.12 -16.44
CA ALA A 249 8.45 24.89 -17.89
C ALA A 249 9.18 23.61 -18.33
N ALA A 250 10.24 23.20 -17.61
CA ALA A 250 10.94 21.96 -17.93
C ALA A 250 10.07 20.73 -17.64
N TYR A 251 9.26 20.79 -16.59
CA TYR A 251 8.29 19.74 -16.29
C TYR A 251 7.21 19.61 -17.37
N GLU A 252 6.74 20.73 -17.94
CA GLU A 252 5.70 20.69 -18.97
C GLU A 252 6.12 19.91 -20.21
N TYR A 253 7.35 20.09 -20.70
CA TYR A 253 7.78 19.29 -21.85
C TYR A 253 8.18 17.86 -21.45
N MET A 254 8.62 17.60 -20.21
CA MET A 254 8.86 16.23 -19.74
C MET A 254 7.58 15.36 -19.81
N LYS A 255 6.39 15.96 -19.69
CA LYS A 255 5.10 15.24 -19.89
C LYS A 255 4.93 14.69 -21.31
N SER A 256 5.65 15.23 -22.29
CA SER A 256 5.63 14.72 -23.67
C SER A 256 6.41 13.42 -23.83
N PHE A 257 7.29 13.07 -22.89
CA PHE A 257 8.08 11.86 -22.97
C PHE A 257 7.23 10.61 -22.67
N PRO A 258 7.42 9.51 -23.42
CA PRO A 258 6.70 8.28 -23.15
C PRO A 258 6.95 7.75 -21.74
N ALA A 259 5.91 7.19 -21.14
CA ALA A 259 6.02 6.40 -19.91
C ALA A 259 7.06 5.27 -20.04
N GLY A 260 7.90 5.11 -19.02
CA GLY A 260 8.99 4.13 -18.99
C GLY A 260 10.24 4.56 -19.78
N SER A 261 10.41 5.86 -20.03
CA SER A 261 11.59 6.39 -20.74
C SER A 261 12.76 6.64 -19.81
N LEU A 262 13.97 6.59 -20.37
CA LEU A 262 15.20 7.09 -19.76
C LEU A 262 15.61 8.39 -20.46
N VAL A 263 16.05 9.37 -19.68
CA VAL A 263 16.48 10.68 -20.18
C VAL A 263 17.90 10.95 -19.71
N ALA A 264 18.86 11.02 -20.62
CA ALA A 264 20.24 11.36 -20.30
C ALA A 264 20.34 12.84 -19.87
N LEU A 265 21.11 13.10 -18.82
CA LEU A 265 21.21 14.44 -18.23
C LEU A 265 22.41 15.23 -18.77
N ALA A 266 23.56 14.57 -18.94
CA ALA A 266 24.81 15.22 -19.32
C ALA A 266 24.68 16.11 -20.57
N GLY A 267 25.01 17.40 -20.40
CA GLY A 267 25.02 18.40 -21.46
C GLY A 267 23.63 18.85 -21.94
N THR A 268 22.55 18.46 -21.25
CA THR A 268 21.18 18.84 -21.61
C THR A 268 20.67 20.01 -20.77
N ASP A 269 19.54 20.59 -21.20
CA ASP A 269 18.78 21.57 -20.42
C ASP A 269 18.27 21.01 -19.08
N LEU A 270 17.78 19.75 -19.03
CA LEU A 270 17.43 19.09 -17.77
C LEU A 270 18.63 18.85 -16.88
N GLY A 271 19.78 18.49 -17.45
CA GLY A 271 21.03 18.28 -16.72
C GLY A 271 21.49 19.54 -15.98
N ALA A 272 21.27 20.73 -16.57
CA ALA A 272 21.65 22.00 -15.98
C ALA A 272 20.74 22.47 -14.84
N LEU A 273 19.58 21.85 -14.65
CA LEU A 273 18.69 22.20 -13.54
C LEU A 273 19.42 21.95 -12.22
N ARG A 274 19.24 22.83 -11.24
CA ARG A 274 19.81 22.63 -9.90
C ARG A 274 18.86 21.83 -9.02
N GLN A 275 19.42 21.07 -8.08
CA GLN A 275 18.61 20.42 -7.05
C GLN A 275 17.87 21.47 -6.21
N PRO A 276 16.56 21.29 -5.95
CA PRO A 276 15.83 22.16 -5.03
C PRO A 276 16.31 21.94 -3.59
N ARG A 277 16.78 23.00 -2.93
CA ARG A 277 17.18 23.02 -1.50
C ARG A 277 16.58 24.24 -0.79
N PRO A 278 16.43 24.22 0.55
CA PRO A 278 15.99 25.38 1.32
C PRO A 278 16.93 26.60 1.14
N PRO A 279 16.44 27.84 1.39
CA PRO A 279 16.97 29.10 0.82
C PRO A 279 18.40 29.53 1.21
N GLN A 280 19.16 28.72 1.95
CA GLN A 280 20.38 29.14 2.63
C GLN A 280 21.69 28.54 2.06
N ALA A 281 21.66 27.84 0.92
CA ALA A 281 22.85 27.22 0.32
C ALA A 281 23.03 27.57 -1.18
N PRO A 282 23.88 28.56 -1.54
CA PRO A 282 24.02 29.07 -2.91
C PRO A 282 24.76 28.16 -3.92
N GLN A 283 25.02 26.88 -3.63
CA GLN A 283 25.78 25.96 -4.50
C GLN A 283 25.17 24.55 -4.61
N ALA A 284 23.85 24.42 -4.79
CA ALA A 284 23.24 23.11 -5.04
C ALA A 284 23.76 22.50 -6.37
N PRO A 285 24.17 21.21 -6.40
CA PRO A 285 24.66 20.58 -7.62
C PRO A 285 23.56 20.57 -8.69
N THR A 286 24.00 20.58 -9.94
CA THR A 286 23.16 20.35 -11.12
C THR A 286 22.69 18.89 -11.17
N GLN A 287 21.63 18.61 -11.92
CA GLN A 287 21.11 17.24 -12.06
C GLN A 287 22.15 16.32 -12.70
N GLU A 288 22.94 16.81 -13.65
CA GLU A 288 24.00 16.03 -14.29
C GLU A 288 25.20 15.73 -13.38
N GLU A 289 25.45 16.55 -12.36
CA GLU A 289 26.43 16.24 -11.31
C GLU A 289 25.90 15.19 -10.32
N HIS A 290 24.57 15.07 -10.22
CA HIS A 290 23.91 14.14 -9.32
C HIS A 290 23.73 12.74 -9.93
N ALA A 291 23.25 12.69 -11.17
CA ALA A 291 22.92 11.45 -11.87
C ALA A 291 23.27 11.53 -13.35
N ASP A 292 23.50 10.37 -13.96
CA ASP A 292 23.79 10.28 -15.39
C ASP A 292 22.50 10.33 -16.24
N ALA A 293 21.39 9.84 -15.68
CA ALA A 293 20.08 9.86 -16.32
C ALA A 293 18.91 9.90 -15.32
N TRP A 294 17.74 10.28 -15.82
CA TRP A 294 16.45 10.13 -15.13
C TRP A 294 15.60 9.00 -15.72
N LEU A 295 14.99 8.20 -14.84
CA LEU A 295 13.93 7.25 -15.20
C LEU A 295 12.54 7.88 -15.01
N LEU A 296 11.71 7.81 -16.05
CA LEU A 296 10.32 8.30 -16.01
C LEU A 296 9.36 7.10 -15.95
N PRO A 297 8.93 6.62 -14.77
CA PRO A 297 8.10 5.42 -14.69
C PRO A 297 6.67 5.65 -15.20
N PRO A 298 5.95 4.58 -15.61
CA PRO A 298 4.64 4.66 -16.25
C PRO A 298 3.50 5.22 -15.39
N ASP A 299 3.57 5.10 -14.06
CA ASP A 299 2.55 5.58 -13.11
C ASP A 299 3.22 6.16 -11.86
N ARG A 300 3.67 7.43 -11.91
CA ARG A 300 4.37 8.08 -10.80
C ARG A 300 3.45 8.31 -9.59
N GLY A 301 3.98 8.05 -8.39
CA GLY A 301 3.38 8.50 -7.13
C GLY A 301 2.32 7.56 -6.54
N LEU A 302 2.07 6.40 -7.16
CA LEU A 302 1.25 5.36 -6.55
C LEU A 302 2.13 4.47 -5.66
N ILE A 303 1.94 4.57 -4.34
CA ILE A 303 2.70 3.79 -3.37
C ILE A 303 1.97 2.50 -2.99
N SER A 304 2.67 1.36 -3.10
CA SER A 304 2.23 0.05 -2.67
C SER A 304 2.49 -0.16 -1.18
N ASN A 305 1.42 -0.24 -0.40
CA ASN A 305 1.53 -0.45 1.04
C ASN A 305 1.70 -1.92 1.45
N ALA A 306 2.26 -2.15 2.64
CA ALA A 306 2.25 -3.46 3.29
C ALA A 306 0.81 -3.94 3.59
N TYR A 307 0.55 -5.24 3.50
CA TYR A 307 -0.80 -5.77 3.75
C TYR A 307 -1.11 -5.86 5.24
N PRO A 308 -2.24 -5.32 5.74
CA PRO A 308 -2.69 -5.56 7.11
C PRO A 308 -2.84 -7.05 7.47
N THR A 309 -3.13 -7.91 6.48
CA THR A 309 -3.23 -9.37 6.66
C THR A 309 -1.95 -10.15 6.37
N ALA A 310 -0.85 -9.51 5.95
CA ALA A 310 0.45 -10.18 5.84
C ALA A 310 1.13 -10.40 7.20
N PHE A 311 0.60 -9.79 8.25
CA PHE A 311 1.10 -9.94 9.60
C PHE A 311 0.43 -11.13 10.27
N GLU A 312 1.17 -12.25 10.36
CA GLU A 312 0.90 -13.28 11.35
C GLU A 312 0.93 -12.62 12.74
N ASP A 313 0.08 -13.03 13.69
CA ASP A 313 0.05 -12.45 15.05
C ASP A 313 1.43 -12.43 15.74
N THR A 314 2.32 -13.35 15.34
CA THR A 314 3.72 -13.42 15.76
C THR A 314 4.62 -12.42 15.04
N TRP A 315 4.44 -12.24 13.72
CA TRP A 315 5.21 -11.26 12.94
C TRP A 315 4.85 -9.83 13.33
N TRP A 316 3.57 -9.56 13.57
CA TRP A 316 3.12 -8.23 14.00
C TRP A 316 3.79 -7.75 15.29
N ARG A 317 3.83 -8.63 16.31
CA ARG A 317 4.50 -8.34 17.58
C ARG A 317 6.00 -8.09 17.40
N GLU A 318 6.65 -8.85 16.52
CA GLU A 318 8.06 -8.69 16.24
C GLU A 318 8.35 -7.38 15.48
N LEU A 319 7.52 -7.01 14.51
CA LEU A 319 7.63 -5.74 13.80
C LEU A 319 7.45 -4.55 14.75
N ILE A 320 6.47 -4.59 15.66
CA ILE A 320 6.28 -3.57 16.70
C ILE A 320 7.54 -3.45 17.56
N ARG A 321 8.05 -4.58 18.05
CA ARG A 321 9.26 -4.60 18.88
C ARG A 321 10.44 -3.97 18.16
N ARG A 322 10.65 -4.28 16.88
CA ARG A 322 11.75 -3.75 16.08
C ARG A 322 11.59 -2.26 15.75
N ASN A 323 10.38 -1.79 15.47
CA ASN A 323 10.07 -0.36 15.31
C ASN A 323 10.42 0.45 16.56
N GLN A 324 10.11 -0.09 17.75
CA GLN A 324 10.44 0.56 19.03
C GLN A 324 11.97 0.71 19.23
N LEU A 325 12.78 -0.22 18.72
CA LEU A 325 14.24 -0.09 18.74
C LEU A 325 14.73 1.06 17.87
N GLY A 326 14.06 1.34 16.76
CA GLY A 326 14.39 2.45 15.86
C GLY A 326 13.96 3.83 16.37
N GLY A 327 13.25 3.91 17.49
CA GLY A 327 12.70 5.17 18.03
C GLY A 327 11.34 5.58 17.45
N VAL A 328 10.73 4.74 16.61
CA VAL A 328 9.41 5.00 16.01
C VAL A 328 8.33 4.73 17.08
N LYS A 329 7.59 5.77 17.50
CA LYS A 329 6.39 5.58 18.34
C LYS A 329 5.28 4.97 17.47
N PHE A 330 4.91 3.74 17.80
CA PHE A 330 4.00 2.92 17.01
C PHE A 330 2.53 3.33 17.23
N GLU A 331 1.94 4.03 16.26
CA GLU A 331 0.49 4.23 16.16
C GLU A 331 -0.04 3.38 14.99
N PRO A 332 -0.79 2.30 15.24
CA PRO A 332 -1.30 1.39 14.20
C PRO A 332 -2.05 2.08 13.05
N ALA A 333 -2.68 3.22 13.32
CA ALA A 333 -3.41 4.02 12.34
C ALA A 333 -2.50 4.82 11.38
N LYS A 334 -1.24 5.09 11.76
CA LYS A 334 -0.29 5.91 10.99
C LYS A 334 0.75 5.11 10.21
N ILE A 335 0.78 3.78 10.34
CA ILE A 335 1.72 2.89 9.63
C ILE A 335 1.69 3.09 8.11
N PHE A 336 0.53 3.47 7.57
CA PHE A 336 0.35 3.70 6.13
C PHE A 336 0.71 5.12 5.68
N ALA A 337 0.93 6.04 6.63
CA ALA A 337 1.48 7.38 6.39
C ALA A 337 2.98 7.49 6.73
N HIS A 338 3.49 6.58 7.57
CA HIS A 338 4.88 6.61 8.06
C HIS A 338 5.93 6.10 7.07
N GLN A 339 5.54 5.56 5.90
CA GLN A 339 6.50 5.13 4.87
C GLN A 339 7.28 6.29 4.22
N CYS A 340 7.00 7.56 4.59
CA CYS A 340 7.75 8.75 4.19
C CYS A 340 8.66 9.35 5.29
N VAL A 341 8.54 8.99 6.58
CA VAL A 341 8.97 9.89 7.68
C VAL A 341 10.33 9.57 8.34
N TYR A 342 11.06 8.53 7.92
CA TYR A 342 12.32 8.17 8.60
C TYR A 342 13.63 8.62 7.94
N SER A 343 13.58 9.49 6.92
CA SER A 343 14.77 10.23 6.46
C SER A 343 15.08 11.48 7.31
N THR A 344 14.29 11.79 8.35
CA THR A 344 14.38 13.09 9.05
C THR A 344 14.47 13.04 10.58
N LEU A 345 14.93 11.95 11.19
CA LEU A 345 15.11 11.91 12.66
C LEU A 345 16.56 12.13 13.10
N GLN A 346 17.01 13.37 12.92
CA GLN A 346 17.71 14.10 13.98
C GLN A 346 17.00 15.45 14.16
N GLY A 347 16.35 15.65 15.31
CA GLY A 347 15.81 16.95 15.70
C GLY A 347 14.33 16.95 16.06
N THR A 348 14.09 17.28 17.33
CA THR A 348 12.92 17.93 17.93
C THR A 348 11.56 17.21 17.93
N GLY A 349 11.05 17.02 19.16
CA GLY A 349 9.70 16.55 19.40
C GLY A 349 8.68 17.68 19.35
N LEU A 350 7.43 17.32 19.05
CA LEU A 350 6.23 18.01 19.52
C LEU A 350 5.00 17.12 19.37
N ARG A 351 4.07 17.30 20.30
CA ARG A 351 2.75 16.65 20.38
C ARG A 351 1.83 17.30 19.35
N GLN A 352 0.98 16.51 18.68
CA GLN A 352 -0.39 16.95 18.41
C GLN A 352 -1.31 15.78 18.06
N ALA A 353 -2.43 15.75 18.78
CA ALA A 353 -3.60 14.93 18.52
C ALA A 353 -4.42 15.59 17.42
N THR A 354 -4.83 14.82 16.42
CA THR A 354 -5.87 15.23 15.46
C THR A 354 -7.09 14.35 15.68
N GLN A 355 -8.02 14.91 16.45
CA GLN A 355 -9.40 14.47 16.51
C GLN A 355 -10.02 14.57 15.12
N MET A 356 -10.67 13.50 14.66
CA MET A 356 -11.62 13.62 13.56
C MET A 356 -12.82 14.44 14.06
N GLY A 357 -12.90 15.69 13.61
CA GLY A 357 -14.04 16.56 13.86
C GLY A 357 -15.31 16.03 13.15
N PRO A 358 -16.50 16.26 13.73
CA PRO A 358 -17.76 15.82 13.15
C PRO A 358 -18.07 16.61 11.87
N SER A 359 -18.46 15.93 10.80
CA SER A 359 -18.99 16.59 9.61
C SER A 359 -20.27 17.34 9.98
N SER A 360 -20.25 18.65 9.78
CA SER A 360 -21.39 19.55 9.92
C SER A 360 -22.51 19.15 8.96
N GLY A 361 -23.58 18.56 9.52
CA GLY A 361 -24.78 18.20 8.77
C GLY A 361 -25.48 16.91 9.17
N GLU A 362 -25.02 16.19 10.20
CA GLU A 362 -25.77 15.03 10.70
C GLU A 362 -27.00 15.48 11.52
N PRO A 363 -28.20 14.89 11.29
CA PRO A 363 -29.30 15.10 12.20
C PRO A 363 -28.87 14.61 13.59
N ARG A 364 -28.85 15.52 14.58
CA ARG A 364 -28.76 15.16 15.99
C ARG A 364 -29.73 14.00 16.22
N LEU A 365 -29.30 12.93 16.90
CA LEU A 365 -30.19 11.90 17.43
C LEU A 365 -31.29 12.62 18.24
N ARG A 366 -32.41 12.94 17.61
CA ARG A 366 -33.56 13.57 18.25
C ARG A 366 -34.39 12.44 18.81
N GLY A 367 -34.33 12.25 20.13
CA GLY A 367 -35.29 11.44 20.85
C GLY A 367 -34.68 10.45 21.84
N SER A 368 -35.06 10.67 23.10
CA SER A 368 -35.06 9.76 24.24
C SER A 368 -33.71 9.32 24.82
N VAL A 369 -33.53 9.66 26.09
CA VAL A 369 -32.64 8.98 27.03
C VAL A 369 -32.76 7.46 26.80
N ALA A 370 -31.65 6.79 26.51
CA ALA A 370 -31.61 5.34 26.37
C ALA A 370 -32.07 4.73 27.71
N THR A 371 -33.29 4.22 27.77
CA THR A 371 -33.89 3.59 28.96
C THR A 371 -33.96 2.08 28.76
N GLY A 372 -33.79 1.29 29.82
CA GLY A 372 -33.79 -0.18 29.74
C GLY A 372 -32.50 -0.84 30.26
N ALA A 373 -32.56 -2.17 30.39
CA ALA A 373 -31.48 -2.99 30.94
C ALA A 373 -30.23 -3.00 30.04
N GLN A 374 -29.08 -3.41 30.62
CA GLN A 374 -27.86 -3.64 29.84
C GLN A 374 -28.05 -4.79 28.84
N PRO A 375 -27.47 -4.71 27.63
CA PRO A 375 -27.59 -5.78 26.66
C PRO A 375 -26.86 -7.03 27.14
N LYS A 376 -27.53 -8.18 27.02
CA LYS A 376 -26.91 -9.47 27.31
C LYS A 376 -25.82 -9.74 26.28
N SER A 377 -24.62 -10.05 26.75
CA SER A 377 -23.46 -10.38 25.92
C SER A 377 -23.24 -11.89 25.86
N ALA A 378 -22.92 -12.39 24.67
CA ALA A 378 -22.50 -13.76 24.44
C ALA A 378 -21.36 -13.80 23.42
N ASP A 379 -20.52 -14.85 23.44
CA ASP A 379 -19.53 -15.07 22.39
C ASP A 379 -20.20 -15.08 21.00
N ALA A 380 -19.69 -14.26 20.09
CA ALA A 380 -20.37 -14.00 18.81
C ALA A 380 -20.46 -15.26 17.93
N ALA A 381 -19.42 -16.10 17.94
CA ALA A 381 -19.40 -17.31 17.12
C ALA A 381 -20.40 -18.37 17.64
N SER A 382 -20.45 -18.53 18.96
CA SER A 382 -21.39 -19.39 19.65
C SER A 382 -22.83 -18.93 19.45
N ALA A 383 -23.08 -17.62 19.51
CA ALA A 383 -24.39 -17.04 19.22
C ALA A 383 -24.85 -17.33 17.78
N VAL A 384 -23.98 -17.10 16.78
CA VAL A 384 -24.27 -17.45 15.38
C VAL A 384 -24.60 -18.94 15.25
N ALA A 385 -23.78 -19.83 15.83
CA ALA A 385 -24.00 -21.27 15.77
C ALA A 385 -25.32 -21.69 16.43
N ALA A 386 -25.68 -21.08 17.57
CA ALA A 386 -26.94 -21.35 18.26
C ALA A 386 -28.16 -20.96 17.41
N GLN A 387 -28.12 -19.80 16.74
CA GLN A 387 -29.22 -19.35 15.88
C GLN A 387 -29.39 -20.24 14.64
N LEU A 388 -28.28 -20.72 14.07
CA LEU A 388 -28.32 -21.70 12.99
C LEU A 388 -28.93 -23.04 13.45
N ARG A 389 -28.59 -23.51 14.67
CA ARG A 389 -29.20 -24.72 15.26
C ARG A 389 -30.70 -24.54 15.54
N ALA A 390 -31.13 -23.34 15.90
CA ALA A 390 -32.54 -22.98 16.04
C ALA A 390 -33.27 -22.81 14.69
N GLY A 391 -32.66 -23.20 13.57
CA GLY A 391 -33.26 -23.16 12.24
C GLY A 391 -33.39 -21.75 11.65
N LYS A 392 -32.71 -20.74 12.20
CA LYS A 392 -32.69 -19.37 11.68
C LYS A 392 -31.62 -19.21 10.60
N VAL A 393 -31.81 -18.20 9.76
CA VAL A 393 -30.75 -17.65 8.91
C VAL A 393 -29.98 -16.61 9.72
N ALA A 394 -28.67 -16.80 9.90
CA ALA A 394 -27.82 -15.79 10.52
C ALA A 394 -27.39 -14.76 9.48
N ALA A 395 -27.97 -13.56 9.53
CA ALA A 395 -27.66 -12.47 8.61
C ALA A 395 -26.73 -11.46 9.28
N ILE A 396 -25.49 -11.40 8.83
CA ILE A 396 -24.41 -10.59 9.38
C ILE A 396 -24.18 -9.40 8.45
N GLY A 397 -24.32 -8.19 8.98
CA GLY A 397 -24.08 -6.96 8.21
C GLY A 397 -22.60 -6.71 8.01
N ASP A 398 -22.16 -6.41 6.80
CA ASP A 398 -20.77 -6.14 6.46
C ASP A 398 -20.47 -4.65 6.61
N ALA A 399 -19.61 -4.28 7.56
CA ALA A 399 -19.06 -2.93 7.71
C ALA A 399 -17.87 -2.72 6.78
N ARG A 400 -17.95 -3.24 5.55
CA ARG A 400 -16.92 -3.18 4.52
C ARG A 400 -15.61 -3.83 5.02
N ALA A 401 -14.47 -3.27 4.64
CA ALA A 401 -13.15 -3.83 4.91
C ALA A 401 -12.71 -3.77 6.39
N LEU A 402 -13.64 -3.74 7.34
CA LEU A 402 -13.37 -3.72 8.78
C LEU A 402 -12.57 -4.95 9.22
N GLY A 403 -11.29 -4.78 9.53
CA GLY A 403 -10.33 -5.86 9.75
C GLY A 403 -10.74 -6.81 10.86
N GLN A 404 -11.22 -6.28 11.99
CA GLN A 404 -11.70 -7.08 13.13
C GLN A 404 -12.92 -7.93 12.75
N GLN A 405 -13.82 -7.41 11.90
CA GLN A 405 -14.99 -8.17 11.44
C GLN A 405 -14.57 -9.31 10.52
N HIS A 406 -13.68 -9.06 9.57
CA HIS A 406 -13.17 -10.10 8.67
C HIS A 406 -12.32 -11.12 9.42
N ALA A 407 -11.61 -10.72 10.48
CA ALA A 407 -10.95 -11.65 11.41
C ALA A 407 -11.97 -12.54 12.15
N PHE A 408 -13.07 -11.97 12.64
CA PHE A 408 -14.17 -12.72 13.22
C PHE A 408 -14.77 -13.72 12.23
N LEU A 409 -15.08 -13.31 10.99
CA LEU A 409 -15.63 -14.20 9.97
C LEU A 409 -14.67 -15.38 9.67
N ARG A 410 -13.37 -15.11 9.54
CA ARG A 410 -12.35 -16.17 9.35
C ARG A 410 -12.30 -17.14 10.53
N LYS A 411 -12.36 -16.63 11.78
CA LYS A 411 -12.40 -17.46 12.99
C LYS A 411 -13.66 -18.32 13.05
N LEU A 412 -14.83 -17.75 12.73
CA LEU A 412 -16.11 -18.48 12.65
C LEU A 412 -16.07 -19.60 11.60
N ILE A 413 -15.46 -19.34 10.44
CA ILE A 413 -15.27 -20.34 9.38
C ILE A 413 -14.31 -21.45 9.84
N ALA A 414 -13.21 -21.08 10.49
CA ALA A 414 -12.18 -22.00 10.93
C ALA A 414 -12.59 -22.85 12.16
N SER A 415 -13.54 -22.38 12.98
CA SER A 415 -13.93 -23.06 14.22
C SER A 415 -14.68 -24.38 14.00
N GLY A 416 -15.22 -24.61 12.81
CA GLY A 416 -16.02 -25.81 12.51
C GLY A 416 -17.39 -25.84 13.21
N GLN A 417 -17.77 -24.78 13.93
CA GLN A 417 -19.00 -24.71 14.73
C GLN A 417 -20.28 -24.57 13.90
N LEU A 418 -20.18 -24.26 12.60
CA LEU A 418 -21.33 -24.15 11.71
C LEU A 418 -22.04 -25.52 11.59
N PRO A 419 -23.34 -25.65 11.93
CA PRO A 419 -24.02 -26.93 12.01
C PRO A 419 -24.41 -27.47 10.62
N GLY A 420 -24.60 -28.79 10.51
CA GLY A 420 -25.10 -29.45 9.31
C GLY A 420 -24.26 -29.19 8.05
N ARG A 421 -24.93 -28.75 6.97
CA ARG A 421 -24.32 -28.47 5.66
C ARG A 421 -24.32 -26.96 5.38
N PRO A 422 -23.32 -26.19 5.84
CA PRO A 422 -23.38 -24.74 5.78
C PRO A 422 -23.35 -24.17 4.36
N SER A 423 -24.07 -23.05 4.18
CA SER A 423 -23.98 -22.19 3.03
C SER A 423 -23.82 -20.74 3.45
N ILE A 424 -22.81 -20.07 2.92
CA ILE A 424 -22.57 -18.64 3.13
C ILE A 424 -22.94 -17.90 1.85
N VAL A 425 -23.93 -17.01 1.93
CA VAL A 425 -24.33 -16.14 0.82
C VAL A 425 -23.67 -14.78 1.01
N VAL A 426 -22.87 -14.34 0.03
CA VAL A 426 -22.05 -13.12 0.14
C VAL A 426 -22.44 -12.08 -0.90
N ASP A 427 -22.47 -10.80 -0.56
CA ASP A 427 -22.81 -9.73 -1.53
C ASP A 427 -21.59 -9.23 -2.34
N PHE A 428 -20.38 -9.59 -1.91
CA PHE A 428 -19.08 -9.25 -2.50
C PHE A 428 -18.63 -10.23 -3.58
N GLY A 429 -19.56 -10.67 -4.43
CA GLY A 429 -19.26 -11.63 -5.48
C GLY A 429 -20.26 -11.63 -6.63
N ASN A 430 -19.74 -11.59 -7.86
CA ASN A 430 -20.55 -11.69 -9.08
C ASN A 430 -20.86 -13.15 -9.41
N SER A 431 -22.15 -13.52 -9.39
CA SER A 431 -22.61 -14.90 -9.62
C SER A 431 -22.28 -15.51 -10.97
N ARG A 432 -21.85 -14.71 -11.97
CA ARG A 432 -21.28 -15.29 -13.21
C ARG A 432 -20.03 -16.14 -12.94
N HIS A 433 -19.33 -15.87 -11.85
CA HIS A 433 -18.13 -16.57 -11.42
C HIS A 433 -18.41 -17.70 -10.43
N GLN A 434 -19.67 -18.14 -10.29
CA GLN A 434 -20.03 -19.18 -9.33
C GLN A 434 -19.26 -20.49 -9.59
N ARG A 435 -19.07 -20.89 -10.85
CA ARG A 435 -18.26 -22.06 -11.21
C ARG A 435 -16.79 -21.90 -10.80
N LEU A 436 -16.25 -20.70 -10.95
CA LEU A 436 -14.87 -20.39 -10.60
C LEU A 436 -14.62 -20.51 -9.09
N VAL A 437 -15.50 -19.91 -8.28
CA VAL A 437 -15.38 -19.99 -6.82
C VAL A 437 -15.65 -21.42 -6.33
N ASP A 438 -16.62 -22.15 -6.91
CA ASP A 438 -16.90 -23.55 -6.57
C ASP A 438 -15.66 -24.43 -6.81
N ALA A 439 -14.98 -24.26 -7.96
CA ALA A 439 -13.75 -24.99 -8.30
C ALA A 439 -12.59 -24.64 -7.35
N TYR A 440 -12.38 -23.35 -7.06
CA TYR A 440 -11.35 -22.91 -6.11
C TYR A 440 -11.58 -23.54 -4.72
N LEU A 441 -12.82 -23.49 -4.22
CA LEU A 441 -13.19 -24.03 -2.91
C LEU A 441 -13.14 -25.57 -2.85
N SER A 442 -13.27 -26.26 -3.99
CA SER A 442 -13.12 -27.72 -4.07
C SER A 442 -11.67 -28.18 -4.09
N GLY A 443 -10.71 -27.25 -4.19
CA GLY A 443 -9.28 -27.55 -4.13
C GLY A 443 -8.52 -27.28 -5.42
N VAL A 444 -9.20 -26.92 -6.53
CA VAL A 444 -8.53 -26.57 -7.80
C VAL A 444 -7.63 -25.35 -7.58
N ASP A 445 -6.42 -25.41 -8.11
CA ASP A 445 -5.53 -24.25 -8.08
C ASP A 445 -5.96 -23.21 -9.12
N VAL A 446 -6.27 -22.01 -8.66
CA VAL A 446 -6.77 -20.91 -9.48
C VAL A 446 -5.84 -19.72 -9.28
N PRO A 447 -5.24 -19.18 -10.36
CA PRO A 447 -4.40 -17.99 -10.24
C PRO A 447 -5.18 -16.82 -9.61
N LEU A 448 -4.53 -16.07 -8.72
CA LEU A 448 -5.18 -14.98 -7.98
C LEU A 448 -5.84 -13.95 -8.91
N GLY A 449 -5.18 -13.55 -10.01
CA GLY A 449 -5.77 -12.61 -10.96
C GLY A 449 -7.01 -13.12 -11.68
N THR A 450 -7.20 -14.45 -11.73
CA THR A 450 -8.44 -15.07 -12.24
C THR A 450 -9.48 -15.11 -11.13
N LEU A 451 -9.12 -15.56 -9.93
CA LEU A 451 -10.00 -15.63 -8.77
C LEU A 451 -10.55 -14.24 -8.38
N ALA A 452 -9.72 -13.21 -8.45
CA ALA A 452 -10.07 -11.84 -8.08
C ALA A 452 -11.25 -11.28 -8.88
N ARG A 453 -11.50 -11.79 -10.09
CA ARG A 453 -12.68 -11.46 -10.89
C ARG A 453 -13.99 -11.72 -10.14
N VAL A 454 -14.02 -12.65 -9.19
CA VAL A 454 -15.18 -12.91 -8.33
C VAL A 454 -15.68 -11.63 -7.66
N TRP A 455 -14.81 -10.87 -7.01
CA TRP A 455 -15.16 -9.64 -6.26
C TRP A 455 -14.91 -8.35 -7.06
N GLN A 456 -13.97 -8.37 -8.01
CA GLN A 456 -13.63 -7.21 -8.84
C GLN A 456 -14.60 -6.93 -9.98
N ASP A 457 -15.37 -7.93 -10.41
CA ASP A 457 -16.36 -7.75 -11.48
C ASP A 457 -17.75 -7.41 -10.96
N THR A 458 -17.82 -6.89 -9.74
CA THR A 458 -19.08 -6.48 -9.13
C THR A 458 -19.49 -5.06 -9.54
N SER A 459 -20.75 -4.71 -9.30
CA SER A 459 -21.30 -3.34 -9.41
C SER A 459 -20.80 -2.39 -8.33
N GLN A 460 -20.20 -2.91 -7.26
CA GLN A 460 -19.64 -2.15 -6.13
C GLN A 460 -18.15 -1.92 -6.37
N LEU A 461 -17.83 -1.03 -7.31
CA LEU A 461 -16.45 -0.76 -7.71
C LEU A 461 -15.56 -0.47 -6.50
N ILE A 462 -14.42 -1.15 -6.41
CA ILE A 462 -13.34 -0.96 -5.41
C ILE A 462 -13.73 -1.31 -3.97
N ALA A 463 -15.02 -1.35 -3.65
CA ALA A 463 -15.52 -1.62 -2.31
C ALA A 463 -15.09 -2.99 -1.75
N TYR A 464 -14.75 -3.93 -2.65
CA TYR A 464 -14.32 -5.28 -2.33
C TYR A 464 -12.84 -5.57 -2.67
N ASP A 465 -12.06 -4.54 -2.99
CA ASP A 465 -10.65 -4.67 -3.37
C ASP A 465 -9.69 -4.73 -2.17
N ALA A 466 -10.22 -4.64 -0.95
CA ALA A 466 -9.46 -4.91 0.26
C ALA A 466 -9.07 -6.40 0.35
N PRO A 467 -7.88 -6.73 0.88
CA PRO A 467 -7.42 -8.12 1.00
C PRO A 467 -8.36 -9.00 1.83
N ALA A 468 -9.16 -8.38 2.70
CA ALA A 468 -10.13 -9.03 3.56
C ALA A 468 -11.07 -10.00 2.80
N TYR A 469 -11.52 -9.60 1.60
CA TYR A 469 -12.43 -10.41 0.80
C TYR A 469 -11.72 -11.60 0.12
N GLU A 470 -10.46 -11.43 -0.31
CA GLU A 470 -9.63 -12.55 -0.77
C GLU A 470 -9.41 -13.56 0.37
N ASP A 471 -9.05 -13.06 1.56
CA ASP A 471 -8.75 -13.87 2.73
C ASP A 471 -9.99 -14.61 3.26
N PHE A 472 -11.20 -14.06 3.05
CA PHE A 472 -12.45 -14.78 3.27
C PHE A 472 -12.52 -16.06 2.42
N PHE A 473 -12.29 -15.98 1.10
CA PHE A 473 -12.36 -17.16 0.23
C PHE A 473 -11.25 -18.18 0.57
N LYS A 474 -10.04 -17.72 0.89
CA LYS A 474 -8.95 -18.59 1.36
C LYS A 474 -9.34 -19.34 2.64
N ALA A 475 -9.91 -18.65 3.62
CA ALA A 475 -10.33 -19.25 4.88
C ALA A 475 -11.38 -20.35 4.66
N VAL A 476 -12.34 -20.13 3.75
CA VAL A 476 -13.31 -21.18 3.39
C VAL A 476 -12.62 -22.36 2.70
N ARG A 477 -11.69 -22.13 1.78
CA ARG A 477 -10.93 -23.20 1.11
C ARG A 477 -10.14 -24.03 2.11
N ASP A 478 -9.45 -23.38 3.05
CA ASP A 478 -8.65 -24.05 4.07
C ASP A 478 -9.50 -24.82 5.07
N ALA A 479 -10.68 -24.29 5.46
CA ALA A 479 -11.65 -25.05 6.24
C ALA A 479 -12.16 -26.28 5.47
N ASN A 480 -12.53 -26.12 4.19
CA ASN A 480 -13.03 -27.22 3.36
C ASN A 480 -12.03 -28.35 3.13
N ARG A 481 -10.72 -28.06 3.17
CA ARG A 481 -9.66 -29.08 3.13
C ARG A 481 -9.65 -29.98 4.36
N ARG A 482 -10.06 -29.45 5.51
CA ARG A 482 -10.09 -30.17 6.79
C ARG A 482 -11.45 -30.83 7.06
N LEU A 483 -12.51 -30.33 6.43
CA LEU A 483 -13.87 -30.83 6.62
C LEU A 483 -14.20 -32.03 5.71
N PRO A 484 -14.94 -33.03 6.23
CA PRO A 484 -15.47 -34.10 5.40
C PRO A 484 -16.46 -33.55 4.38
N ALA A 485 -16.62 -34.24 3.23
CA ALA A 485 -17.37 -33.74 2.08
C ALA A 485 -18.79 -33.25 2.41
N GLN A 486 -19.47 -33.93 3.34
CA GLN A 486 -20.84 -33.60 3.76
C GLN A 486 -20.91 -32.29 4.57
N ARG A 487 -19.82 -31.92 5.27
CA ARG A 487 -19.71 -30.74 6.14
C ARG A 487 -19.07 -29.53 5.46
N ARG A 488 -18.55 -29.70 4.23
CA ARG A 488 -17.91 -28.61 3.48
C ARG A 488 -18.86 -27.42 3.28
N ILE A 489 -18.29 -26.23 3.48
CA ILE A 489 -18.95 -24.94 3.37
C ILE A 489 -19.09 -24.59 1.88
N ARG A 490 -20.33 -24.29 1.48
CA ARG A 490 -20.63 -23.73 0.15
C ARG A 490 -20.67 -22.21 0.24
N VAL A 491 -20.06 -21.50 -0.72
CA VAL A 491 -20.21 -20.05 -0.87
C VAL A 491 -21.08 -19.74 -2.08
N LEU A 492 -22.08 -18.88 -1.92
CA LEU A 492 -22.96 -18.42 -3.00
C LEU A 492 -22.75 -16.93 -3.23
N LEU A 493 -22.41 -16.58 -4.46
CA LEU A 493 -22.15 -15.20 -4.87
C LEU A 493 -23.48 -14.48 -5.11
N GLY A 494 -23.67 -13.36 -4.42
CA GLY A 494 -24.96 -12.69 -4.25
C GLY A 494 -25.25 -11.55 -5.21
N GLU A 495 -24.28 -11.07 -5.98
CA GLU A 495 -24.57 -10.13 -7.05
C GLU A 495 -25.16 -10.87 -8.26
N PRO A 496 -26.30 -10.41 -8.82
CA PRO A 496 -26.84 -10.97 -10.05
C PRO A 496 -25.81 -10.96 -11.19
N PRO A 497 -25.88 -11.87 -12.17
CA PRO A 497 -24.87 -11.96 -13.22
C PRO A 497 -24.71 -10.62 -13.96
N LEU A 498 -23.53 -10.01 -13.83
CA LEU A 498 -23.18 -8.75 -14.49
C LEU A 498 -22.01 -8.98 -15.47
N ARG A 499 -22.25 -8.72 -16.74
CA ARG A 499 -21.24 -8.83 -17.82
C ARG A 499 -20.85 -7.43 -18.26
N TRP A 500 -19.69 -6.97 -17.80
CA TRP A 500 -19.20 -5.63 -18.15
C TRP A 500 -18.93 -5.50 -19.66
N GLU A 501 -18.60 -6.60 -20.33
CA GLU A 501 -18.29 -6.66 -21.76
C GLU A 501 -19.49 -6.32 -22.64
N SER A 502 -20.72 -6.57 -22.17
CA SER A 502 -21.96 -6.28 -22.90
C SER A 502 -22.79 -5.16 -22.28
N THR A 503 -22.36 -4.62 -21.14
CA THR A 503 -23.06 -3.53 -20.46
C THR A 503 -22.66 -2.20 -21.10
N ARG A 504 -23.65 -1.45 -21.59
CA ARG A 504 -23.42 -0.18 -22.33
C ARG A 504 -24.09 1.04 -21.72
N SER A 505 -24.91 0.88 -20.68
CA SER A 505 -25.63 2.01 -20.08
C SER A 505 -25.71 1.94 -18.56
N ARG A 506 -25.78 3.12 -17.93
CA ARG A 506 -26.02 3.28 -16.49
C ARG A 506 -27.31 2.59 -16.05
N GLY A 507 -28.35 2.65 -16.88
CA GLY A 507 -29.64 2.00 -16.63
C GLY A 507 -29.53 0.49 -16.50
N ALA A 508 -28.69 -0.17 -17.31
CA ALA A 508 -28.46 -1.60 -17.21
C ALA A 508 -27.80 -2.00 -15.88
N VAL A 509 -26.80 -1.24 -15.42
CA VAL A 509 -26.16 -1.49 -14.12
C VAL A 509 -27.12 -1.23 -12.95
N ARG A 510 -27.91 -0.15 -13.01
CA ARG A 510 -28.94 0.16 -12.00
C ARG A 510 -29.98 -0.97 -11.86
N LYS A 511 -30.41 -1.59 -12.97
CA LYS A 511 -31.32 -2.75 -12.94
C LYS A 511 -30.71 -3.95 -12.20
N VAL A 512 -29.40 -4.18 -12.35
CA VAL A 512 -28.69 -5.23 -11.59
C VAL A 512 -28.65 -4.88 -10.10
N VAL A 513 -28.23 -3.66 -9.76
CA VAL A 513 -28.14 -3.19 -8.36
C VAL A 513 -29.50 -3.28 -7.65
N ALA A 514 -30.58 -2.79 -8.29
CA ALA A 514 -31.93 -2.82 -7.75
C ALA A 514 -32.45 -4.23 -7.46
N ARG A 515 -31.92 -5.25 -8.14
CA ARG A 515 -32.31 -6.66 -7.98
C ARG A 515 -31.45 -7.44 -6.99
N ARG A 516 -30.37 -6.87 -6.43
CA ARG A 516 -29.41 -7.57 -5.53
C ARG A 516 -30.11 -8.23 -4.34
N ALA A 517 -30.89 -7.47 -3.58
CA ALA A 517 -31.59 -8.00 -2.39
C ALA A 517 -32.55 -9.16 -2.75
N ALA A 518 -33.34 -9.01 -3.81
CA ALA A 518 -34.26 -10.04 -4.27
C ALA A 518 -33.53 -11.29 -4.79
N PHE A 519 -32.39 -11.13 -5.47
CA PHE A 519 -31.57 -12.22 -5.95
C PHE A 519 -30.95 -13.01 -4.79
N MET A 520 -30.35 -12.33 -3.81
CA MET A 520 -29.79 -12.95 -2.60
C MET A 520 -30.87 -13.64 -1.77
N ALA A 521 -32.04 -13.01 -1.58
CA ALA A 521 -33.16 -13.65 -0.88
C ALA A 521 -33.61 -14.95 -1.56
N ARG A 522 -33.60 -15.02 -2.91
CA ARG A 522 -33.87 -16.28 -3.63
C ARG A 522 -32.77 -17.32 -3.41
N LEU A 523 -31.49 -16.93 -3.36
CA LEU A 523 -30.39 -17.85 -3.03
C LEU A 523 -30.58 -18.44 -1.63
N VAL A 524 -30.89 -17.60 -0.65
CA VAL A 524 -31.16 -17.99 0.74
C VAL A 524 -32.34 -18.95 0.82
N LYS A 525 -33.49 -18.59 0.23
CA LYS A 525 -34.69 -19.47 0.20
C LYS A 525 -34.40 -20.84 -0.39
N ARG A 526 -33.61 -20.91 -1.47
CA ARG A 526 -33.17 -22.18 -2.07
C ARG A 526 -32.28 -23.01 -1.15
N GLN A 527 -31.46 -22.40 -0.30
CA GLN A 527 -30.64 -23.14 0.65
C GLN A 527 -31.47 -23.62 1.85
N ILE A 528 -32.43 -22.81 2.32
CA ILE A 528 -33.41 -23.23 3.35
C ILE A 528 -34.20 -24.45 2.87
N ALA A 529 -34.71 -24.42 1.63
CA ALA A 529 -35.45 -25.54 1.04
C ALA A 529 -34.60 -26.82 0.84
N LYS A 530 -33.27 -26.70 0.89
CA LYS A 530 -32.32 -27.83 0.86
C LYS A 530 -31.82 -28.21 2.26
N GLU A 531 -32.51 -27.74 3.30
CA GLU A 531 -32.21 -28.01 4.72
C GLU A 531 -30.77 -27.65 5.11
N ARG A 532 -30.21 -26.62 4.46
CA ARG A 532 -28.87 -26.13 4.77
C ARG A 532 -28.94 -25.06 5.85
N SER A 533 -27.96 -25.04 6.74
CA SER A 533 -27.72 -23.88 7.60
C SER A 533 -27.21 -22.72 6.73
N VAL A 534 -27.79 -21.54 6.90
CA VAL A 534 -27.50 -20.39 6.03
C VAL A 534 -26.96 -19.21 6.84
N VAL A 535 -25.76 -18.79 6.48
CA VAL A 535 -25.19 -17.50 6.88
C VAL A 535 -25.28 -16.55 5.69
N VAL A 536 -25.68 -15.31 5.93
CA VAL A 536 -25.62 -14.23 4.93
C VAL A 536 -24.61 -13.22 5.42
N VAL A 537 -23.66 -12.83 4.57
CA VAL A 537 -22.74 -11.72 4.83
C VAL A 537 -22.94 -10.72 3.70
N ALA A 538 -23.54 -9.58 4.00
CA ALA A 538 -23.86 -8.57 2.99
C ALA A 538 -23.84 -7.18 3.60
N ASP A 539 -23.81 -6.14 2.77
CA ASP A 539 -23.95 -4.76 3.23
C ASP A 539 -25.05 -4.63 4.29
N ARG A 540 -24.77 -3.84 5.33
CA ARG A 540 -25.62 -3.73 6.51
C ARG A 540 -27.08 -3.40 6.18
N ASP A 541 -27.32 -2.57 5.16
CA ASP A 541 -28.67 -2.20 4.71
C ASP A 541 -29.38 -3.38 3.99
N LEU A 542 -28.61 -4.28 3.35
CA LEU A 542 -29.16 -5.47 2.70
C LEU A 542 -29.60 -6.54 3.71
N VAL A 543 -28.99 -6.62 4.89
CA VAL A 543 -29.38 -7.59 5.92
C VAL A 543 -30.35 -7.04 6.97
N ALA A 544 -30.46 -5.71 7.12
CA ALA A 544 -31.37 -5.09 8.08
C ALA A 544 -32.82 -5.54 7.85
N ARG A 545 -33.59 -5.70 8.92
CA ARG A 545 -35.00 -6.10 8.87
C ARG A 545 -35.90 -4.95 8.42
N VAL A 546 -35.78 -4.58 7.13
CA VAL A 546 -36.56 -3.50 6.49
C VAL A 546 -37.18 -4.00 5.19
N PRO A 547 -38.31 -3.41 4.74
CA PRO A 547 -38.92 -3.76 3.47
C PRO A 547 -37.92 -3.67 2.32
N GLY A 548 -37.90 -4.70 1.45
CA GLY A 548 -37.04 -4.75 0.28
C GLY A 548 -35.64 -5.32 0.51
N SER A 549 -35.16 -5.42 1.75
CA SER A 549 -33.88 -6.08 2.11
C SER A 549 -33.93 -7.60 1.90
N ILE A 550 -32.81 -8.28 2.12
CA ILE A 550 -32.73 -9.75 2.06
C ILE A 550 -33.63 -10.35 3.14
N THR A 551 -33.50 -9.89 4.38
CA THR A 551 -34.20 -10.45 5.54
C THR A 551 -35.67 -10.03 5.56
N GLY A 552 -36.00 -8.82 5.12
CA GLY A 552 -37.39 -8.38 4.92
C GLY A 552 -38.15 -9.17 3.84
N ARG A 553 -37.46 -9.97 3.03
CA ARG A 553 -38.06 -10.88 2.04
C ARG A 553 -38.15 -12.34 2.51
N LEU A 554 -37.66 -12.65 3.71
CA LEU A 554 -37.78 -13.98 4.32
C LEU A 554 -39.05 -14.07 5.18
N PRO A 555 -39.55 -15.28 5.48
CA PRO A 555 -40.67 -15.44 6.40
C PRO A 555 -40.38 -14.78 7.76
N ALA A 556 -41.42 -14.23 8.39
CA ALA A 556 -41.29 -13.57 9.68
C ALA A 556 -40.62 -14.49 10.71
N GLY A 557 -39.67 -13.93 11.46
CA GLY A 557 -38.91 -14.69 12.46
C GLY A 557 -37.92 -15.72 11.89
N LYS A 558 -37.76 -15.88 10.56
CA LYS A 558 -36.80 -16.83 9.98
C LYS A 558 -35.35 -16.35 10.03
N SER A 559 -35.11 -15.04 10.10
CA SER A 559 -33.79 -14.45 10.20
C SER A 559 -33.46 -13.99 11.62
N TRP A 560 -32.18 -14.13 11.98
CA TRP A 560 -31.54 -13.45 13.09
C TRP A 560 -30.47 -12.51 12.52
N VAL A 561 -30.61 -11.21 12.79
CA VAL A 561 -29.82 -10.13 12.19
C VAL A 561 -28.79 -9.63 13.18
N LEU A 562 -27.51 -9.75 12.82
CA LEU A 562 -26.36 -9.32 13.60
C LEU A 562 -25.66 -8.16 12.88
N GLN A 563 -25.66 -6.98 13.48
CA GLN A 563 -25.09 -5.78 12.88
C GLN A 563 -23.79 -5.37 13.56
N PRO A 564 -22.71 -5.04 12.83
CA PRO A 564 -21.46 -4.61 13.42
C PRO A 564 -21.63 -3.26 14.12
N HIS A 565 -21.13 -3.19 15.35
CA HIS A 565 -21.01 -1.94 16.08
C HIS A 565 -19.74 -1.21 15.63
N VAL A 566 -19.90 0.00 15.08
CA VAL A 566 -18.80 0.86 14.61
C VAL A 566 -18.88 2.26 15.24
N GLY A 567 -19.58 2.37 16.38
CA GLY A 567 -19.84 3.60 17.10
C GLY A 567 -21.29 4.07 17.10
N PHE A 568 -21.62 4.94 18.04
CA PHE A 568 -22.94 5.54 18.24
C PHE A 568 -23.11 6.93 17.56
N GLY A 569 -22.10 7.45 16.88
CA GLY A 569 -22.19 8.75 16.20
C GLY A 569 -22.22 9.93 17.18
N GLY A 570 -23.14 10.88 17.00
CA GLY A 570 -23.15 12.15 17.76
C GLY A 570 -23.21 12.06 19.30
N ASN A 571 -23.58 10.90 19.87
CA ASN A 571 -23.60 10.65 21.32
C ASN A 571 -22.57 9.58 21.75
N GLN A 572 -21.47 9.43 20.99
CA GLN A 572 -20.43 8.42 21.17
C GLN A 572 -20.04 8.20 22.64
N SER A 573 -19.46 9.21 23.30
CA SER A 573 -18.86 9.03 24.63
C SER A 573 -19.85 8.56 25.70
N ALA A 574 -21.07 9.09 25.71
CA ALA A 574 -22.09 8.71 26.69
C ALA A 574 -22.61 7.28 26.47
N LEU A 575 -22.86 6.90 25.22
CA LEU A 575 -23.40 5.58 24.88
C LEU A 575 -22.33 4.48 24.92
N GLU A 576 -21.08 4.78 24.55
CA GLU A 576 -19.94 3.87 24.77
C GLU A 576 -19.68 3.67 26.27
N GLY A 577 -19.70 4.75 27.07
CA GLY A 577 -19.57 4.65 28.52
C GLY A 577 -20.68 3.82 29.16
N LYS A 578 -21.91 3.96 28.66
CA LYS A 578 -23.04 3.12 29.10
C LYS A 578 -22.89 1.66 28.66
N LEU A 579 -22.36 1.40 27.46
CA LEU A 579 -22.12 0.05 26.97
C LEU A 579 -21.00 -0.66 27.74
N GLY A 580 -20.02 0.10 28.24
CA GLY A 580 -18.83 -0.43 28.91
C GLY A 580 -17.88 -1.10 27.91
N GLU A 581 -17.17 -2.13 28.38
CA GLU A 581 -16.20 -2.87 27.55
C GLU A 581 -16.51 -4.37 27.54
N PRO A 582 -17.53 -4.82 26.78
CA PRO A 582 -17.81 -6.23 26.62
C PRO A 582 -16.61 -7.00 26.03
N ALA A 583 -16.52 -8.30 26.30
CA ALA A 583 -15.51 -9.13 25.63
C ALA A 583 -15.70 -9.09 24.10
N ALA A 584 -14.61 -8.99 23.34
CA ALA A 584 -14.64 -9.00 21.88
C ALA A 584 -14.07 -10.31 21.32
N PRO A 585 -14.71 -10.95 20.32
CA PRO A 585 -15.96 -10.58 19.68
C PRO A 585 -17.20 -11.09 20.46
N SER A 586 -18.20 -10.23 20.66
CA SER A 586 -19.47 -10.64 21.30
C SER A 586 -20.70 -10.19 20.52
N ALA A 587 -21.79 -10.94 20.66
CA ALA A 587 -23.12 -10.57 20.22
C ALA A 587 -23.90 -9.99 21.40
N LEU A 588 -24.23 -8.72 21.31
CA LEU A 588 -25.00 -7.96 22.29
C LEU A 588 -26.47 -7.99 21.90
N THR A 589 -27.31 -8.59 22.74
CA THR A 589 -28.74 -8.72 22.46
C THR A 589 -29.41 -7.35 22.50
N ILE A 590 -30.07 -6.95 21.41
CA ILE A 590 -30.73 -5.64 21.32
C ILE A 590 -32.06 -5.65 22.07
N ARG A 591 -32.93 -6.63 21.79
CA ARG A 591 -34.28 -6.70 22.36
C ARG A 591 -34.24 -6.81 23.88
N GLY A 592 -35.03 -5.98 24.56
CA GLY A 592 -35.10 -5.89 26.01
C GLY A 592 -33.94 -5.12 26.64
N SER A 593 -33.11 -4.46 25.84
CA SER A 593 -32.03 -3.59 26.32
C SER A 593 -32.25 -2.14 25.90
N TRP A 594 -31.48 -1.23 26.49
CA TRP A 594 -31.51 0.18 26.08
C TRP A 594 -31.06 0.43 24.63
N LEU A 595 -30.44 -0.56 23.97
CA LEU A 595 -30.09 -0.47 22.55
C LEU A 595 -31.34 -0.50 21.66
N GLU A 596 -32.45 -1.09 22.12
CA GLU A 596 -33.65 -1.32 21.33
C GLU A 596 -34.25 -0.03 20.76
N SER A 597 -34.30 1.03 21.58
CA SER A 597 -34.89 2.32 21.23
C SER A 597 -33.93 3.27 20.49
N LEU A 598 -32.66 2.90 20.29
CA LEU A 598 -31.73 3.73 19.53
C LEU A 598 -32.14 3.76 18.06
N GLN A 599 -32.12 4.93 17.43
CA GLN A 599 -32.37 5.02 16.01
C GLN A 599 -31.21 4.42 15.20
N SER A 600 -31.54 3.48 14.31
CA SER A 600 -30.62 2.94 13.32
C SER A 600 -30.10 4.06 12.43
N GLY A 601 -28.79 4.14 12.26
CA GLY A 601 -28.12 5.15 11.44
C GLY A 601 -26.89 4.60 10.75
N ARG A 602 -26.09 5.50 10.14
CA ARG A 602 -24.88 5.10 9.40
C ARG A 602 -23.84 4.42 10.31
N ASN A 603 -23.83 4.72 11.60
CA ASN A 603 -22.89 4.12 12.56
C ASN A 603 -23.54 3.00 13.41
N LEU A 604 -24.88 2.95 13.45
CA LEU A 604 -25.66 2.02 14.27
C LEU A 604 -26.58 1.15 13.42
N GLY A 605 -26.30 -0.15 13.32
CA GLY A 605 -27.32 -1.13 12.92
C GLY A 605 -27.72 -1.15 11.45
N GLY A 606 -27.09 -0.35 10.58
CA GLY A 606 -27.20 -0.50 9.14
C GLY A 606 -28.60 -0.32 8.59
N SER A 607 -29.15 0.88 8.73
CA SER A 607 -30.27 1.32 7.90
C SER A 607 -30.36 2.83 7.99
N ARG A 608 -30.41 3.53 6.85
CA ARG A 608 -30.76 4.97 6.80
C ARG A 608 -32.24 5.24 7.10
N SER A 609 -32.97 4.27 7.63
CA SER A 609 -34.42 4.37 7.84
C SER A 609 -34.83 5.23 9.02
N GLY A 610 -33.90 5.58 9.93
CA GLY A 610 -34.23 6.30 11.17
C GLY A 610 -35.19 5.52 12.08
N ARG A 611 -35.21 4.17 11.96
CA ARG A 611 -36.09 3.29 12.74
C ARG A 611 -35.36 2.81 13.98
N ASP A 612 -36.09 2.43 15.01
CA ASP A 612 -35.50 1.82 16.20
C ASP A 612 -34.67 0.58 15.85
N LEU A 613 -33.51 0.45 16.48
CA LEU A 613 -32.54 -0.60 16.23
C LEU A 613 -33.14 -1.98 16.48
N GLY A 614 -33.99 -2.14 17.50
CA GLY A 614 -34.69 -3.40 17.76
C GLY A 614 -35.71 -3.81 16.69
N ARG A 615 -36.12 -2.88 15.81
CA ARG A 615 -36.95 -3.21 14.64
C ARG A 615 -36.13 -3.68 13.44
N THR A 616 -34.84 -3.37 13.40
CA THR A 616 -33.97 -3.62 12.25
C THR A 616 -32.95 -4.72 12.48
N ALA A 617 -32.58 -5.00 13.74
CA ALA A 617 -31.58 -6.00 14.11
C ALA A 617 -31.95 -6.75 15.41
N ASP A 618 -31.41 -7.95 15.58
CA ASP A 618 -31.61 -8.79 16.77
C ASP A 618 -30.43 -8.67 17.77
N ALA A 619 -29.21 -8.47 17.24
CA ALA A 619 -28.01 -8.23 18.05
C ALA A 619 -27.02 -7.24 17.39
N LEU A 620 -26.18 -6.62 18.21
CA LEU A 620 -24.97 -5.91 17.77
C LEU A 620 -23.74 -6.82 17.91
N LEU A 621 -22.91 -6.86 16.88
CA LEU A 621 -21.59 -7.49 16.91
C LEU A 621 -20.57 -6.48 17.43
N TYR A 622 -20.16 -6.64 18.68
CA TYR A 622 -19.10 -5.87 19.30
C TYR A 622 -17.74 -6.49 18.99
N LEU A 623 -16.84 -5.69 18.42
CA LEU A 623 -15.52 -6.11 17.94
C LEU A 623 -14.37 -5.39 18.68
N GLY A 624 -14.70 -4.67 19.76
CA GLY A 624 -13.83 -3.73 20.44
C GLY A 624 -14.37 -2.31 20.35
N ARG A 625 -13.72 -1.38 21.06
CA ARG A 625 -14.07 0.03 21.05
C ARG A 625 -13.91 0.63 19.64
N PRO A 626 -14.81 1.53 19.21
CA PRO A 626 -14.75 2.09 17.84
C PRO A 626 -13.46 2.82 17.48
N ASP A 627 -12.80 3.45 18.45
CA ASP A 627 -11.49 4.10 18.30
C ASP A 627 -10.34 3.10 18.05
N ALA A 628 -10.53 1.82 18.42
CA ALA A 628 -9.59 0.74 18.15
C ALA A 628 -9.90 -0.05 16.86
N LEU A 629 -11.04 0.22 16.20
CA LEU A 629 -11.44 -0.46 14.98
C LEU A 629 -10.60 0.00 13.78
N GLN A 630 -10.25 -0.95 12.91
CA GLN A 630 -9.35 -0.70 11.79
C GLN A 630 -10.00 -1.15 10.48
N THR A 631 -10.06 -0.24 9.51
CA THR A 631 -10.48 -0.60 8.16
C THR A 631 -9.27 -0.96 7.33
N MET A 632 -9.31 -2.12 6.68
CA MET A 632 -8.29 -2.53 5.72
C MET A 632 -8.44 -1.69 4.45
N THR A 633 -7.37 -1.04 4.05
CA THR A 633 -7.37 -0.27 2.81
C THR A 633 -7.39 -1.22 1.61
N PRO A 634 -8.21 -0.96 0.58
CA PRO A 634 -8.03 -1.55 -0.74
C PRO A 634 -6.57 -1.46 -1.16
N LEU A 635 -6.00 -2.58 -1.61
CA LEU A 635 -4.61 -2.57 -2.02
C LEU A 635 -4.47 -1.72 -3.28
N PRO A 636 -3.51 -0.78 -3.34
CA PRO A 636 -2.86 -0.42 -4.58
C PRO A 636 -2.00 -1.61 -5.01
N THR A 637 -2.64 -2.76 -5.27
CA THR A 637 -1.99 -3.77 -6.10
C THR A 637 -1.69 -3.05 -7.41
N PRO A 638 -0.51 -3.22 -8.04
CA PRO A 638 -0.25 -2.63 -9.35
C PRO A 638 -1.46 -2.91 -10.20
N PHE A 639 -2.24 -1.87 -10.44
CA PHE A 639 -3.53 -2.00 -11.06
C PHE A 639 -3.16 -2.39 -12.46
N ARG A 640 -3.14 -3.71 -12.73
CA ARG A 640 -2.77 -4.23 -14.03
C ARG A 640 -3.51 -3.37 -15.01
N ASP A 641 -2.77 -2.70 -15.85
CA ASP A 641 -3.18 -1.64 -16.74
C ASP A 641 -4.63 -1.80 -17.31
N ARG A 642 -5.00 -3.06 -17.59
CA ARG A 642 -6.35 -3.51 -17.96
C ARG A 642 -7.47 -3.32 -16.90
N TYR A 643 -7.25 -3.58 -15.61
CA TYR A 643 -8.20 -3.41 -14.52
C TYR A 643 -8.46 -1.93 -14.19
N VAL A 644 -7.44 -1.06 -14.17
CA VAL A 644 -7.68 0.40 -14.06
C VAL A 644 -8.40 0.94 -15.28
N ARG A 645 -8.05 0.50 -16.50
CA ARG A 645 -8.86 0.80 -17.69
C ARG A 645 -10.30 0.34 -17.53
N ALA A 646 -10.52 -0.86 -16.98
CA ALA A 646 -11.85 -1.37 -16.70
C ALA A 646 -12.57 -0.52 -15.64
N ILE A 647 -11.93 -0.14 -14.53
CA ILE A 647 -12.50 0.73 -13.50
C ILE A 647 -12.84 2.11 -14.09
N ARG A 648 -11.94 2.76 -14.84
CA ARG A 648 -12.21 4.05 -15.51
C ARG A 648 -13.43 3.97 -16.42
N HIS A 649 -13.57 2.88 -17.17
CA HIS A 649 -14.75 2.64 -18.00
C HIS A 649 -16.03 2.43 -17.16
N ARG A 650 -15.98 1.55 -16.17
CA ARG A 650 -17.11 1.20 -15.30
C ARG A 650 -17.56 2.38 -14.44
N HIS A 651 -16.64 3.18 -13.94
CA HIS A 651 -16.89 4.38 -13.15
C HIS A 651 -17.59 5.45 -13.99
N ARG A 652 -17.15 5.67 -15.24
CA ARG A 652 -17.86 6.52 -16.19
C ARG A 652 -19.30 6.03 -16.42
N LEU A 653 -19.50 4.72 -16.62
CA LEU A 653 -20.84 4.15 -16.76
C LEU A 653 -21.72 4.31 -15.51
N LEU A 654 -21.15 4.20 -14.31
CA LEU A 654 -21.88 4.23 -13.04
C LEU A 654 -22.18 5.64 -12.53
N PHE A 655 -21.22 6.54 -12.67
CA PHE A 655 -21.23 7.85 -12.03
C PHE A 655 -21.22 9.01 -13.03
N GLY A 656 -20.98 8.76 -14.33
CA GLY A 656 -20.94 9.81 -15.36
C GLY A 656 -19.64 10.63 -15.36
N ALA A 657 -18.66 10.27 -14.53
CA ALA A 657 -17.40 10.98 -14.38
C ALA A 657 -16.19 10.04 -14.56
N SER A 658 -15.05 10.61 -14.96
CA SER A 658 -13.77 9.89 -14.97
C SER A 658 -13.41 9.42 -13.57
N PHE A 659 -12.82 8.23 -13.48
CA PHE A 659 -12.30 7.71 -12.22
C PHE A 659 -10.98 8.40 -11.90
N ASP A 660 -10.90 9.02 -10.73
CA ASP A 660 -9.67 9.57 -10.16
C ASP A 660 -9.10 8.59 -9.12
N PRO A 661 -8.01 7.87 -9.44
CA PRO A 661 -7.38 6.95 -8.51
C PRO A 661 -6.89 7.62 -7.22
N ALA A 662 -6.43 8.87 -7.27
CA ALA A 662 -5.87 9.58 -6.13
C ALA A 662 -6.92 9.87 -5.05
N ARG A 663 -8.18 10.09 -5.46
CA ARG A 663 -9.31 10.26 -4.53
C ARG A 663 -9.83 8.94 -3.95
N ALA A 664 -9.73 7.85 -4.70
CA ALA A 664 -10.28 6.54 -4.32
C ALA A 664 -9.31 5.71 -3.47
N PHE A 665 -8.02 5.92 -3.67
CA PHE A 665 -6.93 5.41 -2.85
C PHE A 665 -6.16 6.64 -2.40
N PRO A 666 -6.64 7.38 -1.37
CA PRO A 666 -5.88 8.48 -0.83
C PRO A 666 -4.53 7.91 -0.42
N THR A 667 -3.52 8.16 -1.23
CA THR A 667 -2.16 8.18 -0.75
C THR A 667 -2.21 9.25 0.33
N SER A 668 -1.71 8.94 1.52
CA SER A 668 -1.19 10.00 2.36
C SER A 668 -0.09 10.66 1.55
N SER A 669 -0.47 11.63 0.72
CA SER A 669 0.46 12.55 0.11
C SER A 669 1.25 13.15 1.27
N CYS A 670 2.58 13.10 1.20
CA CYS A 670 3.50 13.59 2.23
C CYS A 670 3.47 15.14 2.34
N VAL A 671 2.33 15.77 2.03
CA VAL A 671 2.11 17.21 1.84
C VAL A 671 1.67 17.91 3.14
N GLY A 672 1.44 17.18 4.24
CA GLY A 672 0.95 17.80 5.49
C GLY A 672 2.02 18.33 6.46
N ALA A 673 3.33 18.13 6.22
CA ALA A 673 4.36 18.39 7.23
C ALA A 673 5.36 19.52 6.89
N VAL A 674 5.19 20.22 5.75
CA VAL A 674 6.14 21.27 5.31
C VAL A 674 5.64 22.69 5.62
N GLU A 675 4.40 22.89 6.03
CA GLU A 675 3.83 24.24 6.26
C GLU A 675 3.83 24.74 7.71
N SER A 676 4.64 24.19 8.63
CA SER A 676 4.75 24.74 10.00
C SER A 676 6.19 24.92 10.50
N VAL A 677 7.08 25.45 9.65
CA VAL A 677 8.47 25.80 10.02
C VAL A 677 8.71 27.32 10.04
N HIS A 678 7.66 28.14 9.98
CA HIS A 678 7.76 29.57 10.27
C HIS A 678 6.86 29.94 11.45
N GLY A 679 7.44 29.80 12.64
CA GLY A 679 6.91 30.20 13.94
C GLY A 679 7.98 30.03 14.99
#